data_AF-A0A8J4LRX5-F1
#
_entry.id   AF-A0A8J4LRX5-F1
#
_cell.length_a   1.000
_cell.length_b   1.000
_cell.length_c   1.000
_cell.angle_alpha   90.00
_cell.angle_beta   90.00
_cell.angle_gamma   90.00
#
_symmetry.space_group_name_H-M   'P 1'
#
loop_
_entity.id
_entity.type
_entity.pdbx_description
1 polymer ?
#
loop_
_entity_poly.entity_id
_entity_poly.type
_entity_poly.pdbx_seq_one_letter_code
_entity_poly.pdbx_strand_id
1 'polypeptide(L)'
;MRQKRKTREVADYAIVVGGLPPYVSAMEISAYFERHFSRGAETDKVMEVELILNYTEVFKACKLVHCNELYMNRLAELLRGKTKEVNLAAQPQATANTNAATVSAVLAPSASVTIEMPPLKSMTCQEEPGKICSSTTGIRSGLTQPPGMPPEAIIQEQEQIVRELVQERKLRCCAAIVTFNTEQMRAEVCKTMPSGWWASLFMRRDLRMSHGGRLWKLWVRRAAAPDDYRFENMSTRIRTNILIQVLTGLIMVLFIILCGTLITWLSAVQSKEFRKMPWDMAELEAAIWAGMGSDAHASGQSSVKQDKASYDAFCVSAMASCMAYANQLHPGSDINMTYGAEWSFSNATVRLLNERPIRQDLTKCAESVGCPASYCMPCYCLGLSAVPTDDPTPELLAHMEIACSKYWNVLDARRYGILVAISLVIHVINSLLVNLLRLLKFHVEKHWTTTDTELSYAIWSYLVQLVNTVVVLFLVNCSSLRKLQKRALEHEPSWLQQLVLDGLFNDFTPEWYASIGVSIMILMMVNTAGPILRSLEDWISKLIWRIWLLYGHFCRCCSSNKVPTFDVYTEAFDKCQFTLEERISDVLFNLTLAFLFGSGMPLCYLIVAVYVLVAIWWDRLNLLAWRQPAQRYQTDLPIAIMYLLPVLLMGHCAFGLWMHTYFKAELSSMEDIMAAARQGISSLSHTSLSRRITQPNGLPLLIWFLVYGTWLIFGRWILLFLYRVLRRSGGLCTCWHTEETQMPSKRKAVSYEMALRTNSSGDQLRGPRTYRISHLTNYKAFLSTGAAARLWSLVQGDKRFTRLHEFEKHANAGTSDEDGGAAIPAHQAYSMTQQAVGGGARR
;
A
#
# COMPACT_ATOMS: atom_id res chain seq x y z
N MET A 1 27.51 -9.14 -3.39
CA MET A 1 27.46 -8.37 -2.11
C MET A 1 28.61 -7.37 -1.92
N ARG A 2 29.88 -7.69 -2.21
CA ARG A 2 31.02 -6.74 -2.05
C ARG A 2 30.84 -5.39 -2.76
N GLN A 3 30.28 -5.39 -3.97
CA GLN A 3 30.02 -4.16 -4.74
C GLN A 3 28.96 -3.25 -4.10
N LYS A 4 27.99 -3.82 -3.36
CA LYS A 4 27.01 -3.04 -2.61
C LYS A 4 27.67 -2.32 -1.42
N ARG A 5 28.66 -2.90 -0.72
CA ARG A 5 29.33 -2.22 0.42
C ARG A 5 29.96 -0.87 0.01
N LYS A 6 30.58 -0.78 -1.17
CA LYS A 6 31.27 0.43 -1.64
C LYS A 6 30.37 1.63 -1.93
N THR A 7 29.11 1.43 -2.35
CA THR A 7 28.17 2.54 -2.58
C THR A 7 27.62 3.13 -1.28
N ARG A 8 27.78 2.42 -0.16
CA ARG A 8 27.42 2.91 1.17
C ARG A 8 28.38 4.01 1.62
N GLU A 9 29.68 3.81 1.38
CA GLU A 9 30.73 4.74 1.80
C GLU A 9 30.53 6.13 1.16
N VAL A 10 30.26 6.24 -0.14
CA VAL A 10 30.10 7.56 -0.79
C VAL A 10 28.88 8.35 -0.28
N ALA A 11 27.73 7.69 -0.09
CA ALA A 11 26.52 8.35 0.41
C ALA A 11 26.66 8.82 1.86
N ASP A 12 27.51 8.14 2.65
CA ASP A 12 27.80 8.51 4.04
C ASP A 12 28.58 9.83 4.16
N TYR A 13 29.17 10.32 3.06
CA TYR A 13 29.87 11.62 3.00
C TYR A 13 29.12 12.68 2.18
N ALA A 14 27.94 12.38 1.64
CA ALA A 14 27.24 13.27 0.72
C ALA A 14 25.97 13.90 1.29
N ILE A 15 25.67 15.11 0.82
CA ILE A 15 24.41 15.82 1.05
C ILE A 15 23.76 16.20 -0.28
N VAL A 16 22.44 16.32 -0.28
CA VAL A 16 21.69 17.01 -1.33
C VAL A 16 21.30 18.40 -0.85
N VAL A 17 21.56 19.39 -1.71
CA VAL A 17 21.29 20.80 -1.49
C VAL A 17 20.22 21.24 -2.47
N GLY A 18 19.13 21.81 -1.95
CA GLY A 18 18.07 22.41 -2.76
C GLY A 18 17.86 23.89 -2.44
N GLY A 19 17.07 24.57 -3.27
CA GLY A 19 16.84 26.02 -3.15
C GLY A 19 17.97 26.86 -3.76
N LEU A 20 18.75 26.28 -4.66
CA LEU A 20 19.88 26.93 -5.30
C LEU A 20 19.45 28.05 -6.28
N PRO A 21 20.30 29.08 -6.49
CA PRO A 21 20.10 30.05 -7.54
C PRO A 21 20.10 29.39 -8.92
N PRO A 22 19.34 29.93 -9.89
CA PRO A 22 19.56 29.54 -11.28
C PRO A 22 20.99 29.93 -11.68
N TYR A 23 21.70 29.02 -12.35
CA TYR A 23 23.06 29.24 -12.89
C TYR A 23 24.20 29.34 -11.86
N VAL A 24 24.00 28.91 -10.62
CA VAL A 24 25.10 28.77 -9.65
C VAL A 24 26.19 27.81 -10.18
N SER A 25 27.46 28.17 -10.00
CA SER A 25 28.59 27.30 -10.34
C SER A 25 28.94 26.31 -9.21
N ALA A 26 29.48 25.14 -9.57
CA ALA A 26 29.91 24.13 -8.58
C ALA A 26 30.96 24.69 -7.60
N MET A 27 31.84 25.57 -8.10
CA MET A 27 32.87 26.25 -7.30
C MET A 27 32.28 27.19 -6.25
N GLU A 28 31.22 27.93 -6.58
CA GLU A 28 30.54 28.81 -5.62
C GLU A 28 29.90 28.01 -4.48
N ILE A 29 29.29 26.86 -4.79
CA ILE A 29 28.70 25.97 -3.78
C ILE A 29 29.81 25.38 -2.90
N SER A 30 30.91 24.92 -3.49
CA SER A 30 32.06 24.39 -2.77
C SER A 30 32.63 25.43 -1.80
N ALA A 31 32.97 26.62 -2.32
CA ALA A 31 33.51 27.72 -1.54
C ALA A 31 32.56 28.18 -0.42
N TYR A 32 31.25 28.11 -0.66
CA TYR A 32 30.24 28.39 0.36
C TYR A 32 30.30 27.40 1.52
N PHE A 33 30.30 26.08 1.25
CA PHE A 33 30.36 25.09 2.33
C PHE A 33 31.71 25.09 3.05
N GLU A 34 32.81 25.28 2.33
CA GLU A 34 34.14 25.39 2.94
C GLU A 34 34.24 26.61 3.86
N ARG A 35 33.76 27.78 3.41
CA ARG A 35 33.77 29.01 4.22
C ARG A 35 32.97 28.88 5.51
N HIS A 36 31.82 28.19 5.47
CA HIS A 36 30.91 28.12 6.62
C HIS A 36 31.15 26.93 7.55
N PHE A 37 31.76 25.85 7.06
CA PHE A 37 31.86 24.58 7.80
C PHE A 37 33.27 24.01 7.92
N SER A 38 34.25 24.50 7.14
CA SER A 38 35.64 24.08 7.34
C SER A 38 36.16 24.73 8.62
N ARG A 39 36.58 23.92 9.60
CA ARG A 39 37.12 24.43 10.88
C ARG A 39 38.59 24.82 10.78
N GLY A 40 39.07 25.15 9.59
CA GLY A 40 40.48 25.43 9.31
C GLY A 40 41.37 24.17 9.31
N ALA A 41 40.81 22.98 9.49
CA ALA A 41 41.54 21.73 9.31
C ALA A 41 41.79 21.48 7.82
N GLU A 42 43.03 21.26 7.42
CA GLU A 42 43.39 20.96 6.02
C GLU A 42 42.63 19.78 5.43
N THR A 43 42.12 18.87 6.28
CA THR A 43 41.35 17.71 5.88
C THR A 43 39.87 18.01 5.60
N ASP A 44 39.32 19.12 6.07
CA ASP A 44 37.91 19.48 5.92
C ASP A 44 37.68 20.26 4.62
N LYS A 45 37.77 19.53 3.50
CA LYS A 45 37.55 20.03 2.15
C LYS A 45 36.33 19.38 1.52
N VAL A 46 35.69 20.13 0.61
CA VAL A 46 34.64 19.59 -0.26
C VAL A 46 35.32 18.84 -1.41
N MET A 47 34.98 17.56 -1.58
CA MET A 47 35.66 16.69 -2.54
C MET A 47 35.08 16.82 -3.95
N GLU A 48 33.73 16.83 -4.06
CA GLU A 48 33.02 16.86 -5.33
C GLU A 48 31.68 17.56 -5.15
N VAL A 49 31.35 18.45 -6.07
CA VAL A 49 30.02 19.07 -6.19
C VAL A 49 29.45 18.70 -7.55
N GLU A 50 28.38 17.89 -7.54
CA GLU A 50 27.66 17.49 -8.75
C GLU A 50 26.38 18.32 -8.87
N LEU A 51 26.33 19.19 -9.87
CA LEU A 51 25.15 20.01 -10.15
C LEU A 51 24.09 19.17 -10.85
N ILE A 52 22.87 19.20 -10.31
CA ILE A 52 21.69 18.57 -10.92
C ILE A 52 20.93 19.66 -11.66
N LEU A 53 21.07 19.65 -12.97
CA LEU A 53 20.32 20.53 -13.84
C LEU A 53 18.94 19.95 -14.12
N ASN A 54 18.05 20.76 -14.69
CA ASN A 54 16.76 20.31 -15.18
C ASN A 54 16.91 19.39 -16.41
N TYR A 55 17.24 18.13 -16.17
CA TYR A 55 17.45 17.11 -17.21
C TYR A 55 16.16 16.43 -17.67
N THR A 56 14.97 16.83 -17.22
CA THR A 56 13.74 16.07 -17.51
C THR A 56 13.47 15.94 -19.00
N GLU A 57 13.58 17.03 -19.77
CA GLU A 57 13.40 16.98 -21.22
C GLU A 57 14.55 16.25 -21.91
N VAL A 58 15.77 16.36 -21.39
CA VAL A 58 16.94 15.62 -21.89
C VAL A 58 16.75 14.11 -21.70
N PHE A 59 16.30 13.66 -20.52
CA PHE A 59 16.06 12.25 -20.25
C PHE A 59 14.94 11.69 -21.12
N LYS A 60 13.85 12.44 -21.33
CA LYS A 60 12.78 12.05 -22.25
C LYS A 60 13.32 11.88 -23.67
N ALA A 61 14.09 12.85 -24.16
CA ALA A 61 14.71 12.79 -25.49
C ALA A 61 15.70 11.62 -25.61
N CYS A 62 16.63 11.44 -24.66
CA CYS A 62 17.57 10.33 -24.64
C CYS A 62 16.86 8.98 -24.60
N LYS A 63 15.79 8.84 -23.80
CA LYS A 63 15.00 7.60 -23.73
C LYS A 63 14.29 7.32 -25.05
N LEU A 64 13.72 8.35 -25.69
CA LEU A 64 13.07 8.22 -27.00
C LEU A 64 14.07 7.83 -28.09
N VAL A 65 15.23 8.49 -28.13
CA VAL A 65 16.34 8.15 -29.05
C VAL A 65 16.79 6.72 -28.87
N HIS A 66 17.02 6.28 -27.63
CA HIS A 66 17.42 4.92 -27.33
C HIS A 66 16.37 3.89 -27.79
N CYS A 67 15.07 4.16 -27.53
CA CYS A 67 13.99 3.31 -28.01
C CYS A 67 13.96 3.22 -29.55
N ASN A 68 14.17 4.34 -30.25
CA ASN A 68 14.24 4.37 -31.71
C ASN A 68 15.48 3.67 -32.27
N GLU A 69 16.64 3.79 -31.62
CA GLU A 69 17.84 3.04 -32.00
C GLU A 69 17.66 1.53 -31.84
N LEU A 70 17.05 1.09 -30.73
CA LEU A 70 16.70 -0.32 -30.54
C LEU A 70 15.73 -0.80 -31.62
N TYR A 71 14.78 0.04 -32.03
CA TYR A 71 13.87 -0.26 -33.14
C TYR A 71 14.61 -0.37 -34.48
N MET A 72 15.53 0.55 -34.79
CA MET A 72 16.31 0.55 -36.03
C MET A 72 17.28 -0.61 -36.13
N ASN A 73 18.02 -0.91 -35.06
CA ASN A 73 18.93 -2.05 -35.02
C ASN A 73 18.19 -3.35 -35.32
N ARG A 74 16.97 -3.47 -34.80
CA ARG A 74 16.09 -4.60 -35.03
C ARG A 74 15.54 -4.66 -36.46
N LEU A 75 15.15 -3.53 -37.04
CA LEU A 75 14.77 -3.48 -38.46
C LEU A 75 15.93 -3.91 -39.36
N ALA A 76 17.15 -3.45 -39.07
CA ALA A 76 18.35 -3.83 -39.82
C ALA A 76 18.72 -5.32 -39.66
N GLU A 77 18.48 -5.92 -38.49
CA GLU A 77 18.63 -7.37 -38.29
C GLU A 77 17.60 -8.17 -39.10
N LEU A 78 16.34 -7.73 -39.13
CA LEU A 78 15.29 -8.37 -39.93
C LEU A 78 15.59 -8.31 -41.43
N LEU A 79 16.08 -7.16 -41.92
CA LEU A 79 16.48 -7.00 -43.32
C LEU A 79 17.68 -7.90 -43.66
N ARG A 80 18.71 -7.95 -42.79
CA ARG A 80 19.86 -8.85 -42.98
C ARG A 80 19.47 -10.33 -42.97
N GLY A 81 18.49 -10.71 -42.14
CA GLY A 81 17.91 -12.05 -42.13
C GLY A 81 17.29 -12.41 -43.47
N LYS A 82 16.42 -11.55 -44.01
CA LYS A 82 15.81 -11.74 -45.33
C LYS A 82 16.83 -11.80 -46.46
N THR A 83 17.84 -10.94 -46.46
CA THR A 83 18.88 -10.98 -47.51
C THR A 83 19.66 -12.29 -47.49
N LYS A 84 19.92 -12.87 -46.30
CA LYS A 84 20.55 -14.19 -46.19
C LYS A 84 19.66 -15.31 -46.71
N GLU A 85 18.35 -15.28 -46.46
CA GLU A 85 17.40 -16.25 -47.02
C GLU A 85 17.35 -16.17 -48.55
N VAL A 86 17.29 -14.96 -49.10
CA VAL A 86 17.31 -14.74 -50.56
C VAL A 86 18.63 -15.23 -51.17
N ASN A 87 19.77 -14.99 -50.51
CA ASN A 87 21.07 -15.44 -50.99
C ASN A 87 21.28 -16.96 -50.85
N LEU A 88 20.72 -17.60 -49.82
CA LEU A 88 20.71 -19.08 -49.73
C LEU A 88 19.80 -19.70 -50.79
N ALA A 89 18.67 -19.06 -51.12
CA ALA A 89 17.79 -19.51 -52.19
C ALA A 89 18.41 -19.32 -53.59
N ALA A 90 19.34 -18.37 -53.74
CA ALA A 90 20.04 -18.08 -54.99
C ALA A 90 21.31 -18.93 -55.23
N GLN A 91 21.63 -19.90 -54.37
CA GLN A 91 22.77 -20.78 -54.58
C GLN A 91 22.42 -21.86 -55.63
N PRO A 92 23.12 -21.93 -56.78
CA PRO A 92 22.77 -22.88 -57.84
C PRO A 92 23.01 -24.32 -57.38
N GLN A 93 21.97 -25.14 -57.44
CA GLN A 93 22.07 -26.59 -57.30
C GLN A 93 22.96 -27.12 -58.43
N ALA A 94 24.22 -27.42 -58.10
CA ALA A 94 25.12 -28.13 -59.00
C ALA A 94 24.57 -29.54 -59.22
N THR A 95 24.07 -29.75 -60.43
CA THR A 95 23.58 -30.99 -61.00
C THR A 95 24.67 -32.06 -61.05
N ALA A 96 24.40 -33.22 -60.45
CA ALA A 96 24.97 -34.49 -60.90
C ALA A 96 24.10 -35.01 -62.05
N ASN A 97 24.72 -35.20 -63.22
CA ASN A 97 24.16 -35.82 -64.43
C ASN A 97 23.64 -37.25 -64.14
N THR A 98 22.75 -37.89 -64.91
CA THR A 98 22.76 -38.04 -66.37
C THR A 98 21.43 -38.63 -66.89
N ASN A 99 21.08 -38.23 -68.12
CA ASN A 99 20.29 -38.90 -69.17
C ASN A 99 18.75 -38.93 -69.04
N ALA A 100 17.96 -38.92 -70.11
CA ALA A 100 17.98 -38.27 -71.44
C ALA A 100 16.60 -38.60 -72.06
N ALA A 101 15.89 -37.59 -72.63
CA ALA A 101 15.02 -37.66 -73.82
C ALA A 101 13.84 -36.65 -73.77
N THR A 102 13.97 -35.61 -74.61
CA THR A 102 12.96 -35.02 -75.54
C THR A 102 11.47 -35.14 -75.25
N VAL A 103 10.75 -34.00 -75.18
CA VAL A 103 9.70 -33.56 -76.14
C VAL A 103 9.42 -32.05 -75.99
N SER A 104 9.04 -31.44 -77.12
CA SER A 104 8.96 -30.05 -77.58
C SER A 104 8.05 -29.03 -76.87
N ALA A 105 8.51 -27.77 -76.98
CA ALA A 105 7.83 -26.52 -77.40
C ALA A 105 6.66 -25.92 -76.60
N VAL A 106 6.76 -24.60 -76.28
CA VAL A 106 5.93 -23.49 -76.84
C VAL A 106 6.09 -22.17 -76.03
N LEU A 107 6.49 -21.10 -76.76
CA LEU A 107 6.20 -19.64 -76.65
C LEU A 107 6.40 -18.79 -75.36
N ALA A 108 7.35 -17.83 -75.49
CA ALA A 108 7.23 -16.35 -75.30
C ALA A 108 7.04 -15.69 -73.90
N PRO A 109 7.36 -14.37 -73.76
CA PRO A 109 8.12 -13.85 -72.60
C PRO A 109 7.45 -12.74 -71.78
N SER A 110 8.18 -12.29 -70.75
CA SER A 110 8.17 -10.97 -70.07
C SER A 110 7.18 -10.68 -68.94
N ALA A 111 7.72 -10.33 -67.76
CA ALA A 111 7.23 -9.26 -66.88
C ALA A 111 8.25 -8.96 -65.77
N SER A 112 8.84 -7.76 -65.81
CA SER A 112 9.51 -7.12 -64.68
C SER A 112 8.47 -6.74 -63.62
N VAL A 113 8.58 -7.30 -62.41
CA VAL A 113 7.70 -6.97 -61.29
C VAL A 113 8.32 -5.84 -60.47
N THR A 114 7.80 -4.64 -60.66
CA THR A 114 7.95 -3.51 -59.73
C THR A 114 6.90 -3.70 -58.63
N ILE A 115 7.33 -3.96 -57.39
CA ILE A 115 6.42 -4.05 -56.24
C ILE A 115 6.28 -2.66 -55.64
N GLU A 116 5.16 -1.98 -55.94
CA GLU A 116 4.66 -0.87 -55.12
C GLU A 116 4.05 -1.44 -53.83
N MET A 117 4.54 -0.97 -52.68
CA MET A 117 3.93 -1.27 -51.38
C MET A 117 2.72 -0.35 -51.14
N PRO A 118 1.57 -0.88 -50.68
CA PRO A 118 0.42 -0.04 -50.33
C PRO A 118 0.65 0.71 -49.00
N PRO A 119 0.03 1.89 -48.81
CA PRO A 119 0.19 2.66 -47.59
C PRO A 119 -0.50 1.97 -46.41
N LEU A 120 0.27 1.72 -45.35
CA LEU A 120 -0.21 1.11 -44.11
C LEU A 120 -1.03 2.14 -43.31
N LYS A 121 -2.32 1.87 -43.10
CA LYS A 121 -3.19 2.66 -42.20
C LYS A 121 -2.64 2.59 -40.77
N SER A 122 -2.37 3.75 -40.20
CA SER A 122 -1.95 3.93 -38.81
C SER A 122 -3.08 3.53 -37.84
N MET A 123 -2.75 2.62 -36.95
CA MET A 123 -3.54 2.25 -35.78
C MET A 123 -3.45 3.39 -34.74
N THR A 124 -4.43 4.28 -34.77
CA THR A 124 -4.65 5.33 -33.76
C THR A 124 -5.09 4.69 -32.44
N CYS A 125 -4.45 5.08 -31.34
CA CYS A 125 -5.06 4.96 -30.02
C CYS A 125 -6.35 5.79 -30.03
N GLN A 126 -7.49 5.14 -29.85
CA GLN A 126 -8.76 5.84 -29.66
C GLN A 126 -8.80 6.43 -28.25
N GLU A 127 -8.65 7.74 -28.16
CA GLU A 127 -9.25 8.55 -27.09
C GLU A 127 -10.66 8.95 -27.55
N GLU A 128 -11.64 8.83 -26.64
CA GLU A 128 -13.02 9.26 -26.87
C GLU A 128 -13.13 10.79 -27.02
N PRO A 129 -13.98 11.32 -27.91
CA PRO A 129 -14.18 12.75 -28.06
C PRO A 129 -15.36 13.22 -27.20
N GLY A 130 -15.10 14.11 -26.24
CA GLY A 130 -16.18 14.75 -25.48
C GLY A 130 -15.77 15.82 -24.47
N LYS A 131 -15.84 17.09 -24.92
CA LYS A 131 -16.11 18.34 -24.17
C LYS A 131 -14.97 19.19 -23.57
N ILE A 132 -14.84 20.35 -24.24
CA ILE A 132 -14.84 21.75 -23.77
C ILE A 132 -13.57 22.31 -23.10
N CYS A 133 -12.92 23.17 -23.89
CA CYS A 133 -11.87 24.12 -23.53
C CYS A 133 -12.24 25.07 -22.39
N SER A 134 -11.26 25.36 -21.52
CA SER A 134 -11.00 26.73 -21.10
C SER A 134 -9.50 26.97 -20.92
N SER A 135 -9.09 28.16 -21.29
CA SER A 135 -7.76 28.63 -21.67
C SER A 135 -6.82 28.97 -20.49
N THR A 136 -5.56 28.52 -20.51
CA THR A 136 -4.37 29.36 -20.20
C THR A 136 -3.02 28.70 -20.55
N THR A 137 -2.25 29.35 -21.44
CA THR A 137 -0.77 29.34 -21.61
C THR A 137 0.01 28.03 -21.89
N GLY A 138 0.00 27.62 -23.18
CA GLY A 138 1.18 27.59 -24.05
C GLY A 138 2.46 26.84 -23.65
N ILE A 139 2.46 25.50 -23.69
CA ILE A 139 3.59 24.68 -24.17
C ILE A 139 2.98 23.49 -24.93
N ARG A 140 3.36 23.33 -26.22
CA ARG A 140 2.97 22.21 -27.10
C ARG A 140 3.28 20.87 -26.42
N SER A 141 2.26 20.16 -25.93
CA SER A 141 2.35 18.76 -25.49
C SER A 141 1.53 17.85 -26.42
N GLY A 142 1.76 18.00 -27.72
CA GLY A 142 1.10 17.22 -28.77
C GLY A 142 2.03 17.09 -29.97
N LEU A 143 3.10 16.31 -29.80
CA LEU A 143 3.82 15.72 -30.94
C LEU A 143 3.06 14.44 -31.30
N THR A 144 1.90 14.59 -31.92
CA THR A 144 1.39 13.55 -32.82
C THR A 144 2.45 13.42 -33.91
N GLN A 145 3.16 12.28 -33.90
CA GLN A 145 4.17 11.97 -34.91
C GLN A 145 3.55 12.18 -36.29
N PRO A 146 4.15 12.99 -37.18
CA PRO A 146 3.68 13.02 -38.56
C PRO A 146 3.81 11.60 -39.12
N PRO A 147 2.70 10.98 -39.58
CA PRO A 147 2.74 9.61 -40.08
C PRO A 147 3.70 9.54 -41.27
N GLY A 148 4.76 8.74 -41.14
CA GLY A 148 5.73 8.47 -42.22
C GLY A 148 7.14 9.04 -42.04
N MET A 149 7.47 9.71 -40.92
CA MET A 149 8.84 10.17 -40.70
C MET A 149 9.80 8.98 -40.45
N PRO A 150 10.94 8.87 -41.16
CA PRO A 150 11.90 7.79 -40.92
C PRO A 150 12.51 7.93 -39.51
N PRO A 151 12.81 6.81 -38.81
CA PRO A 151 13.30 6.87 -37.42
C PRO A 151 14.62 7.64 -37.27
N GLU A 152 15.43 7.70 -38.32
CA GLU A 152 16.65 8.51 -38.40
C GLU A 152 16.36 10.00 -38.26
N ALA A 153 15.31 10.49 -38.92
CA ALA A 153 14.90 11.89 -38.81
C ALA A 153 14.38 12.22 -37.39
N ILE A 154 13.70 11.27 -36.73
CA ILE A 154 13.27 11.44 -35.34
C ILE A 154 14.49 11.52 -34.41
N ILE A 155 15.49 10.66 -34.60
CA ILE A 155 16.73 10.72 -33.82
C ILE A 155 17.41 12.08 -34.03
N GLN A 156 17.54 12.54 -35.28
CA GLN A 156 18.14 13.85 -35.60
C GLN A 156 17.37 15.03 -34.98
N GLU A 157 16.03 15.00 -35.02
CA GLU A 157 15.18 16.02 -34.38
C GLU A 157 15.41 16.06 -32.87
N GLN A 158 15.41 14.90 -32.21
CA GLN A 158 15.67 14.82 -30.77
C GLN A 158 17.11 15.25 -30.43
N GLU A 159 18.08 14.91 -31.27
CA GLU A 159 19.45 15.40 -31.12
C GLU A 159 19.50 16.93 -31.20
N GLN A 160 18.79 17.54 -32.16
CA GLN A 160 18.73 18.98 -32.34
C GLN A 160 18.08 19.67 -31.13
N ILE A 161 16.95 19.15 -30.63
CA ILE A 161 16.27 19.70 -29.45
C ILE A 161 17.22 19.71 -28.24
N VAL A 162 17.96 18.61 -28.01
CA VAL A 162 18.93 18.55 -26.90
C VAL A 162 20.08 19.52 -27.12
N ARG A 163 20.60 19.64 -28.35
CA ARG A 163 21.65 20.62 -28.68
C ARG A 163 21.17 22.05 -28.45
N GLU A 164 19.95 22.40 -28.85
CA GLU A 164 19.35 23.72 -28.61
C GLU A 164 19.22 23.99 -27.11
N LEU A 165 18.68 23.04 -26.33
CA LEU A 165 18.56 23.18 -24.87
C LEU A 165 19.90 23.40 -24.18
N VAL A 166 20.96 22.71 -24.65
CA VAL A 166 22.33 22.84 -24.14
C VAL A 166 22.97 24.16 -24.58
N GLN A 167 22.87 24.52 -25.86
CA GLN A 167 23.46 25.74 -26.43
C GLN A 167 22.82 27.00 -25.86
N GLU A 168 21.50 27.03 -25.71
CA GLU A 168 20.78 28.15 -25.13
C GLU A 168 20.98 28.27 -23.60
N ARG A 169 21.74 27.35 -22.97
CA ARG A 169 21.97 27.26 -21.52
C ARG A 169 20.67 27.33 -20.71
N LYS A 170 19.58 26.80 -21.24
CA LYS A 170 18.26 26.82 -20.58
C LYS A 170 18.16 25.85 -19.40
N LEU A 171 19.16 24.99 -19.23
CA LEU A 171 19.26 24.04 -18.13
C LEU A 171 19.54 24.76 -16.81
N ARG A 172 18.47 25.04 -16.05
CA ARG A 172 18.57 25.64 -14.71
C ARG A 172 19.08 24.60 -13.71
N CYS A 173 19.94 25.02 -12.79
CA CYS A 173 20.30 24.22 -11.61
C CYS A 173 19.07 24.09 -10.69
N CYS A 174 18.71 22.85 -10.36
CA CYS A 174 17.58 22.51 -9.49
C CYS A 174 18.06 22.08 -8.10
N ALA A 175 19.11 21.28 -8.06
CA ALA A 175 19.73 20.77 -6.84
C ALA A 175 21.23 20.55 -7.08
N ALA A 176 21.99 20.29 -6.01
CA ALA A 176 23.37 19.85 -6.11
C ALA A 176 23.64 18.76 -5.07
N ILE A 177 24.50 17.82 -5.43
CA ILE A 177 25.04 16.84 -4.49
C ILE A 177 26.45 17.27 -4.11
N VAL A 178 26.69 17.44 -2.81
CA VAL A 178 27.99 17.87 -2.28
C VAL A 178 28.56 16.72 -1.47
N THR A 179 29.75 16.25 -1.85
CA THR A 179 30.48 15.18 -1.17
C THR A 179 31.63 15.78 -0.38
N PHE A 180 31.70 15.46 0.90
CA PHE A 180 32.73 15.94 1.82
C PHE A 180 33.86 14.91 1.99
N ASN A 181 35.03 15.35 2.45
CA ASN A 181 36.12 14.43 2.77
C ASN A 181 35.91 13.67 4.10
N THR A 182 35.18 14.29 5.04
CA THR A 182 34.95 13.77 6.39
C THR A 182 33.45 13.65 6.70
N GLU A 183 33.06 12.58 7.39
CA GLU A 183 31.65 12.37 7.79
C GLU A 183 31.21 13.43 8.82
N GLN A 184 32.16 13.91 9.63
CA GLN A 184 31.93 14.96 10.62
C GLN A 184 31.47 16.26 9.97
N MET A 185 32.12 16.69 8.88
CA MET A 185 31.73 17.91 8.15
C MET A 185 30.31 17.76 7.58
N ARG A 186 29.99 16.62 6.96
CA ARG A 186 28.62 16.30 6.51
C ARG A 186 27.61 16.40 7.65
N ALA A 187 27.90 15.76 8.79
CA ALA A 187 27.00 15.73 9.94
C ALA A 187 26.77 17.12 10.52
N GLU A 188 27.82 17.94 10.61
CA GLU A 188 27.74 19.33 11.08
C GLU A 188 26.88 20.19 10.14
N VAL A 189 27.04 20.01 8.82
CA VAL A 189 26.22 20.71 7.83
C VAL A 189 24.75 20.32 8.00
N CYS A 190 24.42 19.02 8.07
CA CYS A 190 23.04 18.56 8.27
C CYS A 190 22.43 19.01 9.60
N LYS A 191 23.24 19.23 10.63
CA LYS A 191 22.80 19.72 11.94
C LYS A 191 22.51 21.22 11.94
N THR A 192 23.32 21.98 11.21
CA THR A 192 23.26 23.45 11.21
C THR A 192 22.28 23.99 10.17
N MET A 193 22.19 23.31 9.02
CA MET A 193 21.34 23.71 7.91
C MET A 193 19.91 23.17 8.05
N PRO A 194 18.90 23.91 7.54
CA PRO A 194 17.53 23.45 7.57
C PRO A 194 17.34 22.20 6.69
N SER A 195 16.67 21.18 7.23
CA SER A 195 16.49 19.88 6.56
C SER A 195 15.41 19.84 5.48
N GLY A 196 14.69 20.94 5.25
CA GLY A 196 13.62 20.97 4.27
C GLY A 196 13.21 22.38 3.88
N TRP A 197 12.39 22.46 2.83
CA TRP A 197 11.96 23.73 2.25
C TRP A 197 11.18 24.63 3.22
N TRP A 198 10.34 24.04 4.09
CA TRP A 198 9.64 24.81 5.13
C TRP A 198 10.60 25.37 6.17
N ALA A 199 11.57 24.57 6.61
CA ALA A 199 12.58 25.00 7.57
C ALA A 199 13.51 26.08 6.98
N SER A 200 13.77 26.07 5.66
CA SER A 200 14.61 27.08 5.03
C SER A 200 13.99 28.48 5.00
N LEU A 201 12.67 28.59 5.17
CA LEU A 201 12.03 29.90 5.33
C LEU A 201 12.55 30.67 6.55
N PHE A 202 12.91 29.94 7.61
CA PHE A 202 13.45 30.45 8.87
C PHE A 202 14.98 30.43 8.95
N MET A 203 15.65 30.22 7.81
CA MET A 203 17.11 30.21 7.74
C MET A 203 17.68 31.59 8.12
N ARG A 204 18.65 31.58 9.06
CA ARG A 204 19.40 32.78 9.48
C ARG A 204 20.08 33.44 8.27
N ARG A 205 20.22 34.76 8.29
CA ARG A 205 20.73 35.55 7.15
C ARG A 205 22.21 35.28 6.84
N ASP A 206 23.01 34.99 7.85
CA ASP A 206 24.44 34.64 7.75
C ASP A 206 24.69 33.31 7.05
N LEU A 207 23.74 32.39 7.13
CA LEU A 207 23.78 31.10 6.43
C LEU A 207 23.12 31.17 5.05
N ARG A 208 22.82 32.34 4.49
CA ARG A 208 22.25 32.42 3.14
C ARG A 208 23.34 32.54 2.11
N MET A 209 23.17 31.83 1.01
CA MET A 209 24.13 31.90 -0.09
C MET A 209 23.91 33.18 -0.89
N SER A 210 24.97 33.99 -1.03
CA SER A 210 24.95 35.19 -1.87
C SER A 210 25.28 34.82 -3.32
N HIS A 211 24.39 35.15 -4.25
CA HIS A 211 24.62 34.97 -5.69
C HIS A 211 23.89 36.05 -6.47
N GLY A 212 24.60 36.74 -7.36
CA GLY A 212 24.05 37.84 -8.18
C GLY A 212 23.43 38.97 -7.35
N GLY A 213 24.02 39.31 -6.19
CA GLY A 213 23.51 40.35 -5.29
C GLY A 213 22.25 39.98 -4.50
N ARG A 214 21.73 38.75 -4.63
CA ARG A 214 20.58 38.25 -3.87
C ARG A 214 20.99 37.14 -2.91
N LEU A 215 20.30 37.06 -1.78
CA LEU A 215 20.49 36.01 -0.77
C LEU A 215 19.48 34.88 -0.99
N TRP A 216 20.00 33.67 -1.17
CA TRP A 216 19.23 32.46 -1.44
C TRP A 216 19.08 31.60 -0.19
N LYS A 217 17.90 31.01 -0.02
CA LYS A 217 17.57 30.14 1.12
C LYS A 217 17.81 28.69 0.70
N LEU A 218 18.88 28.11 1.23
CA LEU A 218 19.22 26.71 0.96
C LEU A 218 18.55 25.79 1.97
N TRP A 219 18.31 24.56 1.55
CA TRP A 219 18.00 23.45 2.45
C TRP A 219 18.90 22.27 2.11
N VAL A 220 19.24 21.49 3.13
CA VAL A 220 20.21 20.41 3.01
C VAL A 220 19.61 19.13 3.59
N ARG A 221 19.72 18.03 2.87
CA ARG A 221 19.39 16.68 3.38
C ARG A 221 20.58 15.75 3.20
N ARG A 222 20.65 14.70 4.03
CA ARG A 222 21.57 13.59 3.74
C ARG A 222 21.23 13.02 2.38
N ALA A 223 22.24 12.79 1.55
CA ALA A 223 21.99 12.20 0.25
C ALA A 223 21.63 10.71 0.40
N ALA A 224 20.55 10.28 -0.25
CA ALA A 224 20.25 8.86 -0.42
C ALA A 224 21.31 8.16 -1.29
N ALA A 225 21.26 6.84 -1.38
CA ALA A 225 22.14 6.13 -2.29
C ALA A 225 21.91 6.60 -3.75
N PRO A 226 22.96 6.66 -4.60
CA PRO A 226 22.81 7.15 -5.98
C PRO A 226 21.72 6.43 -6.79
N ASP A 227 21.53 5.12 -6.56
CA ASP A 227 20.53 4.30 -7.25
C ASP A 227 19.08 4.55 -6.79
N ASP A 228 18.90 5.20 -5.64
CA ASP A 228 17.59 5.53 -5.06
C ASP A 228 17.01 6.81 -5.67
N TYR A 229 17.84 7.66 -6.29
CA TYR A 229 17.39 8.89 -6.92
C TYR A 229 16.72 8.66 -8.27
N ARG A 230 15.56 9.31 -8.45
CA ARG A 230 14.86 9.44 -9.73
C ARG A 230 15.19 10.80 -10.34
N PHE A 231 16.25 10.85 -11.14
CA PHE A 231 16.79 12.11 -11.66
C PHE A 231 15.82 12.86 -12.58
N GLU A 232 14.85 12.16 -13.20
CA GLU A 232 13.81 12.81 -14.01
C GLU A 232 12.88 13.68 -13.15
N ASN A 233 12.72 13.33 -11.87
CA ASN A 233 11.84 14.00 -10.92
C ASN A 233 12.54 15.12 -10.15
N MET A 234 13.88 15.13 -10.07
CA MET A 234 14.62 16.13 -9.29
C MET A 234 14.49 17.56 -9.83
N SER A 235 14.13 17.72 -11.09
CA SER A 235 13.86 19.03 -11.67
C SER A 235 12.55 19.64 -11.20
N THR A 236 11.63 18.82 -10.68
CA THR A 236 10.28 19.26 -10.37
C THR A 236 10.32 20.21 -9.18
N ARG A 237 9.64 21.34 -9.33
CA ARG A 237 9.54 22.31 -8.24
C ARG A 237 8.73 21.70 -7.11
N ILE A 238 9.21 21.87 -5.88
CA ILE A 238 8.58 21.37 -4.66
C ILE A 238 7.10 21.78 -4.58
N ARG A 239 6.77 23.03 -4.93
CA ARG A 239 5.37 23.52 -4.95
C ARG A 239 4.47 22.74 -5.92
N THR A 240 4.99 22.39 -7.08
CA THR A 240 4.26 21.59 -8.08
C THR A 240 4.05 20.18 -7.55
N ASN A 241 5.05 19.57 -6.92
CA ASN A 241 4.90 18.25 -6.32
C ASN A 241 3.86 18.26 -5.17
N ILE A 242 3.82 19.31 -4.35
CA ILE A 242 2.78 19.49 -3.32
C ILE A 242 1.38 19.58 -3.96
N LEU A 243 1.22 20.37 -5.02
CA LEU A 243 -0.06 20.48 -5.73
C LEU A 243 -0.50 19.12 -6.31
N ILE A 244 0.43 18.37 -6.91
CA ILE A 244 0.17 17.02 -7.42
C ILE A 244 -0.26 16.09 -6.28
N GLN A 245 0.43 16.11 -5.13
CA GLN A 245 0.08 15.30 -3.96
C GLN A 245 -1.30 15.65 -3.38
N VAL A 246 -1.68 16.93 -3.37
CA VAL A 246 -3.02 17.36 -2.96
C VAL A 246 -4.06 16.86 -3.96
N LEU A 247 -3.80 16.98 -5.26
CA LEU A 247 -4.70 16.50 -6.30
C LEU A 247 -4.88 14.97 -6.24
N THR A 248 -3.80 14.20 -6.13
CA THR A 248 -3.88 12.74 -5.97
C THR A 248 -4.62 12.37 -4.69
N GLY A 249 -4.40 13.11 -3.59
CA GLY A 249 -5.16 12.97 -2.35
C GLY A 249 -6.67 13.21 -2.54
N LEU A 250 -7.07 14.27 -3.25
CA LEU A 250 -8.48 14.56 -3.55
C LEU A 250 -9.12 13.47 -4.42
N ILE A 251 -8.40 12.98 -5.43
CA ILE A 251 -8.85 11.85 -6.26
C ILE A 251 -9.08 10.62 -5.37
N MET A 252 -8.15 10.30 -4.48
CA MET A 252 -8.31 9.16 -3.56
C MET A 252 -9.50 9.34 -2.61
N VAL A 253 -9.74 10.55 -2.09
CA VAL A 253 -10.93 10.83 -1.26
C VAL A 253 -12.22 10.59 -2.05
N LEU A 254 -12.29 11.01 -3.32
CA LEU A 254 -13.45 10.76 -4.18
C LEU A 254 -13.68 9.25 -4.38
N PHE A 255 -12.62 8.47 -4.61
CA PHE A 255 -12.73 7.02 -4.70
C PHE A 255 -13.16 6.39 -3.37
N ILE A 256 -12.65 6.85 -2.23
CA ILE A 256 -13.11 6.37 -0.91
C ILE A 256 -14.60 6.66 -0.70
N ILE A 257 -15.09 7.83 -1.12
CA ILE A 257 -16.53 8.16 -1.05
C ILE A 257 -17.32 7.18 -1.91
N LEU A 258 -16.90 6.92 -3.15
CA LEU A 258 -17.53 5.95 -4.05
C LEU A 258 -17.50 4.53 -3.49
N CYS A 259 -16.39 4.11 -2.87
CA CYS A 259 -16.31 2.83 -2.19
C CYS A 259 -17.23 2.80 -0.96
N GLY A 260 -17.33 3.91 -0.23
CA GLY A 260 -18.23 4.06 0.90
C GLY A 260 -19.69 3.89 0.52
N THR A 261 -20.14 4.46 -0.60
CA THR A 261 -21.52 4.25 -1.08
C THR A 261 -21.78 2.80 -1.45
N LEU A 262 -20.82 2.13 -2.10
CA LEU A 262 -20.92 0.72 -2.44
C LEU A 262 -20.96 -0.18 -1.18
N ILE A 263 -20.08 0.07 -0.22
CA ILE A 263 -20.06 -0.65 1.07
C ILE A 263 -21.36 -0.44 1.83
N THR A 264 -21.92 0.78 1.79
CA THR A 264 -23.22 1.10 2.38
C THR A 264 -24.33 0.27 1.77
N TRP A 265 -24.39 0.23 0.45
CA TRP A 265 -25.36 -0.57 -0.28
C TRP A 265 -25.22 -2.07 0.05
N LEU A 266 -23.99 -2.59 0.04
CA LEU A 266 -23.71 -3.98 0.42
C LEU A 266 -24.12 -4.27 1.88
N SER A 267 -23.86 -3.35 2.80
CA SER A 267 -24.23 -3.49 4.22
C SER A 267 -25.75 -3.47 4.40
N ALA A 268 -26.47 -2.65 3.62
CA ALA A 268 -27.93 -2.66 3.60
C ALA A 268 -28.48 -3.99 3.09
N VAL A 269 -27.94 -4.51 1.97
CA VAL A 269 -28.28 -5.84 1.43
C VAL A 269 -27.99 -6.93 2.45
N GLN A 270 -26.83 -6.87 3.12
CA GLN A 270 -26.48 -7.77 4.20
C GLN A 270 -27.54 -7.74 5.28
N SER A 271 -27.85 -6.56 5.82
CA SER A 271 -28.80 -6.43 6.92
C SER A 271 -30.19 -6.96 6.57
N LYS A 272 -30.63 -6.77 5.31
CA LYS A 272 -31.91 -7.28 4.83
C LYS A 272 -31.93 -8.81 4.77
N GLU A 273 -30.85 -9.43 4.30
CA GLU A 273 -30.75 -10.90 4.30
C GLU A 273 -30.56 -11.46 5.71
N PHE A 274 -29.88 -10.73 6.62
CA PHE A 274 -29.72 -11.12 8.01
C PHE A 274 -31.02 -11.16 8.81
N ARG A 275 -31.99 -10.31 8.44
CA ARG A 275 -33.33 -10.30 9.05
C ARG A 275 -34.20 -11.47 8.57
N LYS A 276 -33.85 -12.11 7.46
CA LYS A 276 -34.54 -13.32 6.99
C LYS A 276 -34.02 -14.51 7.78
N MET A 277 -34.85 -15.02 8.68
CA MET A 277 -34.51 -16.25 9.41
C MET A 277 -34.78 -17.50 8.55
N PRO A 278 -33.79 -18.39 8.40
CA PRO A 278 -33.99 -19.68 7.74
C PRO A 278 -34.65 -20.67 8.72
N TRP A 279 -35.97 -20.76 8.67
CA TRP A 279 -36.75 -21.75 9.42
C TRP A 279 -36.57 -23.14 8.82
N ASP A 280 -36.32 -24.14 9.66
CA ASP A 280 -36.39 -25.55 9.24
C ASP A 280 -37.85 -25.99 9.25
N MET A 281 -38.56 -25.62 8.19
CA MET A 281 -40.00 -25.91 8.07
C MET A 281 -40.28 -27.41 8.11
N ALA A 282 -39.34 -28.26 7.67
CA ALA A 282 -39.53 -29.71 7.70
C ALA A 282 -39.50 -30.25 9.13
N GLU A 283 -38.52 -29.85 9.96
CA GLU A 283 -38.48 -30.25 11.37
C GLU A 283 -39.65 -29.64 12.16
N LEU A 284 -40.00 -28.38 11.86
CA LEU A 284 -41.11 -27.68 12.48
C LEU A 284 -42.46 -28.35 12.19
N GLU A 285 -42.75 -28.64 10.91
CA GLU A 285 -43.97 -29.32 10.48
C GLU A 285 -44.03 -30.76 11.00
N ALA A 286 -42.89 -31.48 11.03
CA ALA A 286 -42.83 -32.82 11.60
C ALA A 286 -43.14 -32.84 13.10
N ALA A 287 -42.65 -31.86 13.86
CA ALA A 287 -42.93 -31.73 15.29
C ALA A 287 -44.40 -31.37 15.56
N ILE A 288 -44.99 -30.50 14.74
CA ILE A 288 -46.43 -30.18 14.84
C ILE A 288 -47.26 -31.41 14.52
N TRP A 289 -46.94 -32.13 13.44
CA TRP A 289 -47.66 -33.33 13.04
C TRP A 289 -47.65 -34.43 14.13
N ALA A 290 -46.50 -34.65 14.78
CA ALA A 290 -46.39 -35.60 15.88
C ALA A 290 -47.30 -35.23 17.06
N GLY A 291 -47.42 -33.94 17.37
CA GLY A 291 -48.34 -33.44 18.39
C GLY A 291 -49.81 -33.54 17.97
N MET A 292 -50.13 -33.18 16.72
CA MET A 292 -51.49 -33.30 16.17
C MET A 292 -52.00 -34.73 16.20
N GLY A 293 -51.14 -35.73 15.91
CA GLY A 293 -51.52 -37.14 15.97
C GLY A 293 -51.93 -37.58 17.37
N SER A 294 -51.32 -37.01 18.42
CA SER A 294 -51.66 -37.29 19.81
C SER A 294 -53.03 -36.73 20.19
N ASP A 295 -53.40 -35.55 19.65
CA ASP A 295 -54.71 -34.90 19.88
C ASP A 295 -55.83 -35.41 18.96
N ALA A 296 -55.51 -35.81 17.73
CA ALA A 296 -56.46 -36.36 16.77
C ALA A 296 -57.03 -37.71 17.25
N HIS A 297 -56.23 -38.52 17.94
CA HIS A 297 -56.70 -39.74 18.61
C HIS A 297 -57.70 -39.45 19.74
N ALA A 298 -57.64 -38.26 20.36
CA ALA A 298 -58.61 -37.85 21.38
C ALA A 298 -59.89 -37.23 20.80
N SER A 299 -59.84 -36.68 19.57
CA SER A 299 -60.94 -35.91 18.97
C SER A 299 -61.68 -36.59 17.81
N GLY A 300 -61.21 -37.77 17.34
CA GLY A 300 -61.93 -38.61 16.38
C GLY A 300 -62.00 -38.08 14.95
N GLN A 301 -61.18 -37.09 14.59
CA GLN A 301 -61.12 -36.55 13.22
C GLN A 301 -60.15 -37.36 12.35
N SER A 302 -60.68 -38.00 11.31
CA SER A 302 -59.91 -38.79 10.34
C SER A 302 -59.69 -37.99 9.05
N SER A 303 -58.41 -37.84 8.67
CA SER A 303 -57.87 -37.16 7.47
C SER A 303 -57.74 -35.63 7.53
N VAL A 304 -56.79 -35.14 8.34
CA VAL A 304 -56.23 -33.79 8.15
C VAL A 304 -55.24 -33.83 6.98
N LYS A 305 -55.40 -32.93 6.00
CA LYS A 305 -54.44 -32.78 4.91
C LYS A 305 -53.16 -32.12 5.43
N GLN A 306 -52.01 -32.61 4.99
CA GLN A 306 -50.70 -32.02 5.29
C GLN A 306 -50.49 -30.78 4.40
N ASP A 307 -51.14 -29.67 4.74
CA ASP A 307 -50.86 -28.38 4.14
C ASP A 307 -50.60 -27.31 5.22
N LYS A 308 -49.83 -26.27 4.84
CA LYS A 308 -49.46 -25.18 5.75
C LYS A 308 -50.69 -24.53 6.41
N ALA A 309 -51.78 -24.38 5.66
CA ALA A 309 -53.01 -23.80 6.17
C ALA A 309 -53.64 -24.64 7.30
N SER A 310 -53.57 -25.97 7.22
CA SER A 310 -54.04 -26.86 8.28
C SER A 310 -53.18 -26.76 9.54
N TYR A 311 -51.86 -26.66 9.39
CA TYR A 311 -50.96 -26.42 10.54
C TYR A 311 -51.21 -25.07 11.19
N ASP A 312 -51.37 -24.01 10.40
CA ASP A 312 -51.66 -22.67 10.91
C ASP A 312 -53.00 -22.64 11.67
N ALA A 313 -54.06 -23.23 11.09
CA ALA A 313 -55.37 -23.32 11.74
C ALA A 313 -55.33 -24.13 13.05
N PHE A 314 -54.65 -25.28 13.05
CA PHE A 314 -54.45 -26.08 14.25
C PHE A 314 -53.71 -25.27 15.32
N CYS A 315 -52.56 -24.68 14.98
CA CYS A 315 -51.74 -23.94 15.92
C CYS A 315 -52.47 -22.72 16.50
N VAL A 316 -53.25 -21.98 15.69
CA VAL A 316 -54.08 -20.87 16.18
C VAL A 316 -55.08 -21.35 17.25
N SER A 317 -55.74 -22.49 17.04
CA SER A 317 -56.68 -23.06 18.02
C SER A 317 -55.99 -23.63 19.26
N ALA A 318 -54.80 -24.21 19.07
CA ALA A 318 -54.03 -24.88 20.11
C ALA A 318 -53.36 -23.92 21.10
N MET A 319 -53.11 -22.66 20.71
CA MET A 319 -52.43 -21.68 21.58
C MET A 319 -53.14 -21.44 22.91
N ALA A 320 -54.48 -21.50 22.95
CA ALA A 320 -55.22 -21.34 24.21
C ALA A 320 -54.94 -22.49 25.19
N SER A 321 -54.88 -23.72 24.68
CA SER A 321 -54.50 -24.91 25.47
C SER A 321 -53.05 -24.83 25.94
N CYS A 322 -52.14 -24.35 25.09
CA CYS A 322 -50.74 -24.13 25.44
C CYS A 322 -50.57 -23.09 26.55
N MET A 323 -51.33 -21.99 26.47
CA MET A 323 -51.36 -20.95 27.49
C MET A 323 -51.86 -21.49 28.83
N ALA A 324 -52.94 -22.29 28.82
CA ALA A 324 -53.47 -22.93 30.03
C ALA A 324 -52.45 -23.91 30.64
N TYR A 325 -51.80 -24.73 29.80
CA TYR A 325 -50.77 -25.67 30.24
C TYR A 325 -49.55 -24.96 30.86
N ALA A 326 -49.06 -23.89 30.23
CA ALA A 326 -47.93 -23.12 30.76
C ALA A 326 -48.27 -22.46 32.10
N ASN A 327 -49.47 -21.88 32.23
CA ASN A 327 -49.94 -21.27 33.49
C ASN A 327 -50.19 -22.32 34.59
N GLN A 328 -50.57 -23.55 34.24
CA GLN A 328 -50.68 -24.65 35.18
C GLN A 328 -49.31 -25.09 35.72
N LEU A 329 -48.31 -25.17 34.84
CA LEU A 329 -46.95 -25.59 35.21
C LEU A 329 -46.24 -24.51 36.05
N HIS A 330 -46.51 -23.24 35.75
CA HIS A 330 -45.92 -22.07 36.42
C HIS A 330 -47.04 -21.13 36.91
N PRO A 331 -47.68 -21.42 38.06
CA PRO A 331 -48.76 -20.62 38.62
C PRO A 331 -48.31 -19.18 38.89
N GLY A 332 -49.11 -18.19 38.48
CA GLY A 332 -48.79 -16.76 38.63
C GLY A 332 -47.82 -16.21 37.57
N SER A 333 -47.52 -16.97 36.52
CA SER A 333 -46.78 -16.46 35.36
C SER A 333 -47.63 -15.57 34.44
N ASP A 334 -48.97 -15.76 34.44
CA ASP A 334 -49.94 -15.04 33.62
C ASP A 334 -49.44 -14.85 32.17
N ILE A 335 -48.84 -15.90 31.60
CA ILE A 335 -48.28 -15.85 30.26
C ILE A 335 -49.42 -15.80 29.25
N ASN A 336 -49.32 -14.89 28.30
CA ASN A 336 -50.23 -14.79 27.17
C ASN A 336 -49.47 -15.20 25.91
N MET A 337 -49.81 -16.38 25.41
CA MET A 337 -49.29 -16.96 24.17
C MET A 337 -50.30 -16.77 23.04
N THR A 338 -49.92 -16.04 22.01
CA THR A 338 -50.73 -15.85 20.80
C THR A 338 -49.95 -16.24 19.56
N TYR A 339 -50.63 -16.85 18.58
CA TYR A 339 -50.02 -17.22 17.31
C TYR A 339 -49.55 -15.97 16.58
N GLY A 340 -48.26 -15.92 16.21
CA GLY A 340 -47.67 -14.78 15.51
C GLY A 340 -47.35 -13.55 16.36
N ALA A 341 -47.29 -13.68 17.69
CA ALA A 341 -46.79 -12.61 18.54
C ALA A 341 -45.78 -13.10 19.59
N GLU A 342 -44.98 -12.18 20.12
CA GLU A 342 -44.11 -12.46 21.26
C GLU A 342 -44.94 -12.83 22.50
N TRP A 343 -44.43 -13.74 23.34
CA TRP A 343 -45.08 -14.01 24.63
C TRP A 343 -45.12 -12.73 25.45
N SER A 344 -46.31 -12.38 25.91
CA SER A 344 -46.49 -11.26 26.82
C SER A 344 -46.71 -11.78 28.23
N PHE A 345 -46.14 -11.07 29.19
CA PHE A 345 -46.29 -11.34 30.62
C PHE A 345 -46.94 -10.13 31.28
N SER A 346 -47.63 -10.36 32.40
CA SER A 346 -48.32 -9.30 33.14
C SER A 346 -47.37 -8.18 33.59
N ASN A 347 -46.10 -8.49 33.86
CA ASN A 347 -45.04 -7.51 34.07
C ASN A 347 -43.64 -8.06 33.70
N ALA A 348 -42.66 -7.16 33.58
CA ALA A 348 -41.28 -7.52 33.21
C ALA A 348 -40.56 -8.41 34.24
N THR A 349 -40.94 -8.32 35.53
CA THR A 349 -40.35 -9.15 36.60
C THR A 349 -40.78 -10.61 36.45
N VAL A 350 -42.06 -10.83 36.15
CA VAL A 350 -42.65 -12.14 35.89
C VAL A 350 -42.04 -12.74 34.62
N ARG A 351 -41.85 -11.93 33.57
CA ARG A 351 -41.10 -12.35 32.37
C ARG A 351 -39.71 -12.88 32.73
N LEU A 352 -38.91 -12.08 33.44
CA LEU A 352 -37.54 -12.47 33.82
C LEU A 352 -37.46 -13.76 34.63
N LEU A 353 -38.39 -13.95 35.56
CA LEU A 353 -38.41 -15.13 36.44
C LEU A 353 -38.90 -16.38 35.71
N ASN A 354 -39.92 -16.24 34.85
CA ASN A 354 -40.66 -17.39 34.33
C ASN A 354 -40.39 -17.71 32.86
N GLU A 355 -39.89 -16.79 32.03
CA GLU A 355 -39.70 -17.03 30.60
C GLU A 355 -38.72 -18.20 30.33
N ARG A 356 -37.57 -18.21 31.01
CA ARG A 356 -36.56 -19.25 30.84
C ARG A 356 -37.05 -20.64 31.30
N PRO A 357 -37.62 -20.83 32.51
CA PRO A 357 -38.13 -22.14 32.92
C PRO A 357 -39.31 -22.59 32.07
N ILE A 358 -40.29 -21.71 31.75
CA ILE A 358 -41.41 -22.04 30.85
C ILE A 358 -40.88 -22.54 29.50
N ARG A 359 -39.93 -21.81 28.91
CA ARG A 359 -39.32 -22.23 27.64
C ARG A 359 -38.67 -23.61 27.77
N GLN A 360 -37.85 -23.83 28.78
CA GLN A 360 -37.16 -25.11 28.97
C GLN A 360 -38.14 -26.28 29.11
N ASP A 361 -39.24 -26.09 29.84
CA ASP A 361 -40.23 -27.13 30.05
C ASP A 361 -41.07 -27.39 28.79
N LEU A 362 -41.42 -26.35 28.04
CA LEU A 362 -42.09 -26.48 26.73
C LEU A 362 -41.18 -27.16 25.71
N THR A 363 -39.88 -26.84 25.68
CA THR A 363 -38.91 -27.51 24.80
C THR A 363 -38.76 -29.00 25.17
N LYS A 364 -38.66 -29.33 26.47
CA LYS A 364 -38.63 -30.73 26.92
C LYS A 364 -39.92 -31.48 26.57
N CYS A 365 -41.07 -30.84 26.76
CA CYS A 365 -42.37 -31.40 26.43
C CYS A 365 -42.51 -31.68 24.93
N ALA A 366 -41.99 -30.79 24.08
CA ALA A 366 -41.96 -30.99 22.63
C ALA A 366 -41.07 -32.17 22.19
N GLU A 367 -40.10 -32.57 23.01
CA GLU A 367 -39.22 -33.72 22.75
C GLU A 367 -39.75 -35.03 23.32
N SER A 368 -40.55 -34.97 24.39
CA SER A 368 -41.10 -36.15 25.03
C SER A 368 -42.31 -36.70 24.29
N VAL A 369 -42.22 -37.96 23.89
CA VAL A 369 -43.36 -38.72 23.34
C VAL A 369 -44.42 -38.86 24.44
N GLY A 370 -45.63 -38.37 24.18
CA GLY A 370 -46.77 -38.45 25.10
C GLY A 370 -47.02 -37.22 25.97
N CYS A 371 -46.27 -36.13 25.81
CA CYS A 371 -46.65 -34.87 26.46
C CYS A 371 -47.87 -34.26 25.75
N PRO A 372 -48.95 -33.90 26.48
CA PRO A 372 -50.18 -33.37 25.89
C PRO A 372 -49.98 -31.99 25.24
N ALA A 373 -48.88 -31.31 25.55
CA ALA A 373 -48.54 -29.99 25.02
C ALA A 373 -47.30 -30.03 24.09
N SER A 374 -46.97 -31.19 23.51
CA SER A 374 -45.79 -31.37 22.65
C SER A 374 -45.78 -30.47 21.41
N TYR A 375 -46.96 -30.09 20.90
CA TYR A 375 -47.10 -29.15 19.78
C TYR A 375 -46.95 -27.68 20.16
N CYS A 376 -46.93 -27.31 21.45
CA CYS A 376 -46.99 -25.91 21.87
C CYS A 376 -45.78 -25.10 21.44
N MET A 377 -44.58 -25.63 21.62
CA MET A 377 -43.35 -24.96 21.19
C MET A 377 -43.21 -24.89 19.66
N PRO A 378 -43.41 -26.00 18.91
CA PRO A 378 -43.45 -25.94 17.44
C PRO A 378 -44.49 -24.95 16.90
N CYS A 379 -45.73 -24.98 17.41
CA CYS A 379 -46.78 -24.08 16.94
C CYS A 379 -46.48 -22.62 17.24
N TYR A 380 -45.83 -22.34 18.38
CA TYR A 380 -45.36 -21.01 18.70
C TYR A 380 -44.33 -20.52 17.67
N CYS A 381 -43.34 -21.36 17.37
CA CYS A 381 -42.31 -21.05 16.39
C CYS A 381 -42.84 -20.93 14.95
N LEU A 382 -43.87 -21.72 14.59
CA LEU A 382 -44.59 -21.56 13.32
C LEU A 382 -45.34 -20.24 13.24
N GLY A 383 -46.00 -19.83 14.33
CA GLY A 383 -46.63 -18.51 14.38
C GLY A 383 -45.62 -17.39 14.18
N LEU A 384 -44.47 -17.46 14.86
CA LEU A 384 -43.39 -16.48 14.69
C LEU A 384 -42.81 -16.48 13.27
N SER A 385 -42.72 -17.63 12.60
CA SER A 385 -42.22 -17.70 11.22
C SER A 385 -43.16 -17.06 10.19
N ALA A 386 -44.46 -16.95 10.51
CA ALA A 386 -45.46 -16.29 9.68
C ALA A 386 -45.46 -14.76 9.82
N VAL A 387 -44.80 -14.20 10.84
CA VAL A 387 -44.71 -12.74 11.02
C VAL A 387 -43.85 -12.14 9.90
N PRO A 388 -44.33 -11.11 9.18
CA PRO A 388 -43.54 -10.46 8.14
C PRO A 388 -42.19 -9.96 8.68
N THR A 389 -41.09 -10.52 8.16
CA THR A 389 -39.72 -10.21 8.58
C THR A 389 -39.12 -9.01 7.85
N ASP A 390 -39.94 -8.17 7.22
CA ASP A 390 -39.43 -7.00 6.50
C ASP A 390 -38.82 -5.95 7.44
N ASP A 391 -39.37 -5.77 8.65
CA ASP A 391 -38.83 -4.88 9.70
C ASP A 391 -39.00 -5.43 11.14
N PRO A 392 -38.51 -6.63 11.46
CA PRO A 392 -38.60 -7.17 12.81
C PRO A 392 -37.77 -6.30 13.77
N THR A 393 -38.33 -6.03 14.94
CA THR A 393 -37.57 -5.39 16.01
C THR A 393 -36.41 -6.30 16.42
N PRO A 394 -35.23 -5.75 16.79
CA PRO A 394 -34.11 -6.56 17.26
C PRO A 394 -34.47 -7.43 18.47
N GLU A 395 -35.38 -6.94 19.33
CA GLU A 395 -35.94 -7.69 20.45
C GLU A 395 -36.71 -8.94 19.98
N LEU A 396 -37.52 -8.82 18.93
CA LEU A 396 -38.23 -9.95 18.34
C LEU A 396 -37.27 -10.97 17.72
N LEU A 397 -36.21 -10.51 17.04
CA LEU A 397 -35.19 -11.40 16.47
C LEU A 397 -34.44 -12.17 17.57
N ALA A 398 -34.03 -11.48 18.63
CA ALA A 398 -33.38 -12.11 19.78
C ALA A 398 -34.32 -13.11 20.47
N HIS A 399 -35.59 -12.76 20.62
CA HIS A 399 -36.60 -13.66 21.18
C HIS A 399 -36.77 -14.91 20.31
N MET A 400 -36.90 -14.75 18.99
CA MET A 400 -36.98 -15.86 18.05
C MET A 400 -35.74 -16.77 18.12
N GLU A 401 -34.54 -16.19 18.15
CA GLU A 401 -33.28 -16.94 18.21
C GLU A 401 -33.18 -17.80 19.48
N ILE A 402 -33.58 -17.24 20.63
CA ILE A 402 -33.46 -17.93 21.92
C ILE A 402 -34.66 -18.89 22.13
N ALA A 403 -35.87 -18.49 21.73
CA ALA A 403 -37.08 -19.30 21.89
C ALA A 403 -37.06 -20.50 20.95
N CYS A 404 -36.83 -20.27 19.66
CA CYS A 404 -37.01 -21.27 18.62
C CYS A 404 -35.70 -21.94 18.21
N SER A 405 -34.72 -22.02 19.13
CA SER A 405 -33.34 -22.35 18.78
C SER A 405 -33.15 -23.70 18.09
N LYS A 406 -34.10 -24.62 18.28
CA LYS A 406 -34.12 -25.96 17.69
C LYS A 406 -34.62 -25.98 16.24
N TYR A 407 -35.60 -25.14 15.91
CA TYR A 407 -36.32 -25.20 14.63
C TYR A 407 -35.75 -24.26 13.56
N TRP A 408 -34.52 -23.76 13.77
CA TRP A 408 -33.82 -22.93 12.80
C TRP A 408 -32.39 -23.43 12.65
N ASN A 409 -31.87 -23.34 11.43
CA ASN A 409 -30.53 -23.83 11.13
C ASN A 409 -29.48 -22.79 11.53
N VAL A 410 -28.85 -23.00 12.70
CA VAL A 410 -27.76 -22.15 13.23
C VAL A 410 -26.57 -22.08 12.26
N LEU A 411 -26.33 -23.15 11.50
CA LEU A 411 -25.28 -23.27 10.48
C LEU A 411 -25.82 -23.02 9.07
N ASP A 412 -26.61 -21.96 8.87
CA ASP A 412 -27.02 -21.58 7.53
C ASP A 412 -25.82 -21.12 6.70
N ALA A 413 -25.33 -22.03 5.85
CA ALA A 413 -24.25 -21.80 4.92
C ALA A 413 -24.54 -20.60 4.00
N ARG A 414 -25.80 -20.26 3.74
CA ARG A 414 -26.18 -19.09 2.96
C ARG A 414 -25.86 -17.80 3.70
N ARG A 415 -26.25 -17.68 4.98
CA ARG A 415 -26.00 -16.47 5.80
C ARG A 415 -24.50 -16.23 5.98
N TYR A 416 -23.75 -17.24 6.39
CA TYR A 416 -22.29 -17.13 6.51
C TYR A 416 -21.61 -16.93 5.14
N GLY A 417 -22.14 -17.56 4.09
CA GLY A 417 -21.68 -17.36 2.71
C GLY A 417 -21.81 -15.90 2.26
N ILE A 418 -22.92 -15.23 2.57
CA ILE A 418 -23.12 -13.80 2.28
C ILE A 418 -22.13 -12.94 3.07
N LEU A 419 -21.91 -13.21 4.36
CA LEU A 419 -20.90 -12.49 5.16
C LEU A 419 -19.50 -12.59 4.57
N VAL A 420 -19.08 -13.80 4.23
CA VAL A 420 -17.78 -14.07 3.65
C VAL A 420 -17.67 -13.41 2.28
N ALA A 421 -18.72 -13.49 1.45
CA ALA A 421 -18.76 -12.84 0.14
C ALA A 421 -18.64 -11.32 0.25
N ILE A 422 -19.35 -10.68 1.17
CA ILE A 422 -19.28 -9.23 1.38
C ILE A 422 -17.89 -8.84 1.89
N SER A 423 -17.34 -9.60 2.85
CA SER A 423 -15.98 -9.37 3.36
C SER A 423 -14.93 -9.51 2.24
N LEU A 424 -15.11 -10.47 1.33
CA LEU A 424 -14.28 -10.65 0.14
C LEU A 424 -14.42 -9.48 -0.83
N VAL A 425 -15.64 -8.99 -1.08
CA VAL A 425 -15.87 -7.82 -1.93
C VAL A 425 -15.21 -6.58 -1.34
N ILE A 426 -15.34 -6.35 -0.03
CA ILE A 426 -14.64 -5.26 0.67
C ILE A 426 -13.13 -5.40 0.51
N HIS A 427 -12.59 -6.62 0.65
CA HIS A 427 -11.16 -6.88 0.43
C HIS A 427 -10.73 -6.56 -1.01
N VAL A 428 -11.50 -6.96 -2.02
CA VAL A 428 -11.24 -6.64 -3.43
C VAL A 428 -11.26 -5.14 -3.68
N ILE A 429 -12.26 -4.42 -3.14
CA ILE A 429 -12.34 -2.95 -3.26
C ILE A 429 -11.11 -2.29 -2.63
N ASN A 430 -10.72 -2.72 -1.42
CA ASN A 430 -9.52 -2.23 -0.75
C ASN A 430 -8.26 -2.50 -1.58
N SER A 431 -8.16 -3.67 -2.21
CA SER A 431 -7.05 -4.02 -3.10
C SER A 431 -7.00 -3.10 -4.34
N LEU A 432 -8.15 -2.84 -4.97
CA LEU A 432 -8.26 -1.92 -6.10
C LEU A 432 -7.87 -0.48 -5.73
N LEU A 433 -8.29 0.00 -4.56
CA LEU A 433 -7.91 1.33 -4.04
C LEU A 433 -6.39 1.44 -3.85
N VAL A 434 -5.77 0.42 -3.27
CA VAL A 434 -4.32 0.38 -3.05
C VAL A 434 -3.56 0.30 -4.38
N ASN A 435 -4.06 -0.47 -5.35
CA ASN A 435 -3.50 -0.53 -6.70
C ASN A 435 -3.59 0.82 -7.41
N LEU A 436 -4.74 1.50 -7.34
CA LEU A 436 -4.90 2.86 -7.87
C LEU A 436 -3.93 3.83 -7.19
N LEU A 437 -3.82 3.78 -5.87
CA LEU A 437 -2.87 4.58 -5.11
C LEU A 437 -1.44 4.32 -5.59
N ARG A 438 -1.06 3.07 -5.85
CA ARG A 438 0.25 2.72 -6.39
C ARG A 438 0.50 3.39 -7.73
N LEU A 439 -0.49 3.35 -8.64
CA LEU A 439 -0.39 4.01 -9.93
C LEU A 439 -0.18 5.52 -9.76
N LEU A 440 -0.98 6.17 -8.92
CA LEU A 440 -0.87 7.60 -8.63
C LEU A 440 0.50 7.95 -8.00
N LYS A 441 0.96 7.19 -7.00
CA LYS A 441 2.22 7.46 -6.30
C LYS A 441 3.46 7.25 -7.17
N PHE A 442 3.53 6.17 -7.96
CA PHE A 442 4.74 5.86 -8.72
C PHE A 442 4.84 6.60 -10.06
N HIS A 443 3.70 6.82 -10.74
CA HIS A 443 3.67 7.40 -12.08
C HIS A 443 3.37 8.91 -12.06
N VAL A 444 2.42 9.34 -11.22
CA VAL A 444 1.96 10.74 -11.19
C VAL A 444 2.81 11.58 -10.24
N GLU A 445 2.98 11.15 -8.98
CA GLU A 445 3.79 11.89 -8.02
C GLU A 445 5.28 11.86 -8.37
N LYS A 446 5.95 13.01 -8.15
CA LYS A 446 7.32 13.24 -8.60
C LYS A 446 8.27 13.40 -7.41
N HIS A 447 8.33 12.37 -6.57
CA HIS A 447 9.32 12.29 -5.49
C HIS A 447 10.74 12.16 -6.05
N TRP A 448 11.71 12.72 -5.32
CA TRP A 448 13.13 12.69 -5.72
C TRP A 448 13.77 11.33 -5.54
N THR A 449 13.34 10.57 -4.52
CA THR A 449 13.85 9.24 -4.22
C THR A 449 12.75 8.18 -4.31
N THR A 450 13.14 6.95 -4.62
CA THR A 450 12.24 5.79 -4.60
C THR A 450 11.82 5.48 -3.17
N THR A 451 12.75 5.54 -2.20
CA THR A 451 12.45 5.35 -0.77
C THR A 451 11.37 6.32 -0.26
N ASP A 452 11.43 7.61 -0.62
CA ASP A 452 10.38 8.58 -0.22
C ASP A 452 9.03 8.25 -0.86
N THR A 453 9.05 7.74 -2.11
CA THR A 453 7.83 7.30 -2.81
C THR A 453 7.20 6.10 -2.11
N GLU A 454 8.03 5.11 -1.76
CA GLU A 454 7.64 3.89 -1.06
C GLU A 454 7.11 4.20 0.35
N LEU A 455 7.77 5.08 1.09
CA LEU A 455 7.31 5.55 2.41
C LEU A 455 5.96 6.27 2.32
N SER A 456 5.83 7.21 1.37
CA SER A 456 4.58 7.91 1.11
C SER A 456 3.47 6.91 0.76
N TYR A 457 3.76 5.96 -0.14
CA TYR A 457 2.81 4.91 -0.51
C TYR A 457 2.41 4.04 0.70
N ALA A 458 3.35 3.58 1.53
CA ALA A 458 3.06 2.74 2.69
C ALA A 458 2.09 3.44 3.67
N ILE A 459 2.37 4.70 3.99
CA ILE A 459 1.54 5.49 4.91
C ILE A 459 0.16 5.77 4.31
N TRP A 460 0.09 6.20 3.04
CA TRP A 460 -1.18 6.49 2.39
C TRP A 460 -2.00 5.23 2.15
N SER A 461 -1.37 4.10 1.81
CA SER A 461 -2.05 2.81 1.64
C SER A 461 -2.69 2.38 2.95
N TYR A 462 -1.95 2.49 4.06
CA TYR A 462 -2.46 2.23 5.39
C TYR A 462 -3.66 3.13 5.73
N LEU A 463 -3.54 4.44 5.50
CA LEU A 463 -4.61 5.40 5.79
C LEU A 463 -5.86 5.15 4.94
N VAL A 464 -5.69 4.85 3.65
CA VAL A 464 -6.79 4.55 2.73
C VAL A 464 -7.51 3.28 3.19
N GLN A 465 -6.77 2.20 3.51
CA GLN A 465 -7.34 0.96 4.05
C GLN A 465 -8.08 1.21 5.37
N LEU A 466 -7.48 1.99 6.28
CA LEU A 466 -8.06 2.32 7.58
C LEU A 466 -9.35 3.14 7.44
N VAL A 467 -9.33 4.21 6.63
CA VAL A 467 -10.51 5.06 6.42
C VAL A 467 -11.61 4.27 5.72
N ASN A 468 -11.29 3.53 4.67
CA ASN A 468 -12.29 2.78 3.91
C ASN A 468 -12.89 1.60 4.70
N THR A 469 -12.11 0.99 5.60
CA THR A 469 -12.61 -0.16 6.38
C THR A 469 -13.24 0.25 7.68
N VAL A 470 -12.61 1.16 8.44
CA VAL A 470 -13.04 1.49 9.81
C VAL A 470 -13.96 2.70 9.77
N VAL A 471 -13.49 3.83 9.22
CA VAL A 471 -14.23 5.09 9.28
C VAL A 471 -15.52 5.00 8.48
N VAL A 472 -15.47 4.51 7.24
CA VAL A 472 -16.66 4.30 6.41
C VAL A 472 -17.64 3.37 7.12
N LEU A 473 -17.19 2.22 7.61
CA LEU A 473 -18.07 1.27 8.27
C LEU A 473 -18.76 1.86 9.51
N PHE A 474 -18.07 2.69 10.30
CA PHE A 474 -18.68 3.41 11.41
C PHE A 474 -19.67 4.48 10.96
N LEU A 475 -19.30 5.31 9.98
CA LEU A 475 -20.15 6.39 9.47
C LEU A 475 -21.45 5.84 8.87
N VAL A 476 -21.34 4.77 8.10
CA VAL A 476 -22.45 4.09 7.43
C VAL A 476 -23.42 3.47 8.42
N ASN A 477 -22.90 2.87 9.48
CA ASN A 477 -23.73 2.17 10.46
C ASN A 477 -24.27 3.07 11.58
N CYS A 478 -23.84 4.33 11.64
CA CYS A 478 -24.25 5.27 12.68
C CYS A 478 -25.65 5.82 12.44
N SER A 479 -26.59 5.43 13.30
CA SER A 479 -27.99 5.89 13.26
C SER A 479 -28.18 7.39 13.52
N SER A 480 -27.23 8.06 14.19
CA SER A 480 -27.31 9.49 14.48
C SER A 480 -27.12 10.30 13.20
N LEU A 481 -26.25 9.84 12.30
CA LEU A 481 -26.08 10.41 10.97
C LEU A 481 -27.35 10.27 10.14
N ARG A 482 -28.08 9.15 10.26
CA ARG A 482 -29.40 8.97 9.63
C ARG A 482 -30.39 10.06 10.03
N LYS A 483 -30.45 10.42 11.32
CA LYS A 483 -31.35 11.48 11.82
C LYS A 483 -30.96 12.86 11.27
N LEU A 484 -29.66 13.14 11.20
CA LEU A 484 -29.15 14.38 10.62
C LEU A 484 -29.40 14.43 9.11
N GLN A 485 -29.19 13.33 8.38
CA GLN A 485 -29.46 13.23 6.95
C GLN A 485 -30.95 13.42 6.67
N LYS A 486 -31.84 12.74 7.39
CA LYS A 486 -33.30 12.92 7.23
C LYS A 486 -33.72 14.38 7.39
N ARG A 487 -33.17 15.08 8.39
CA ARG A 487 -33.44 16.51 8.60
C ARG A 487 -32.84 17.41 7.51
N ALA A 488 -31.62 17.10 7.06
CA ALA A 488 -30.92 17.90 6.05
C ALA A 488 -31.48 17.70 4.63
N LEU A 489 -32.00 16.52 4.32
CA LEU A 489 -32.48 16.13 2.98
C LEU A 489 -34.01 16.16 2.84
N GLU A 490 -34.74 16.76 3.79
CA GLU A 490 -36.19 16.96 3.65
C GLU A 490 -36.55 17.79 2.39
N HIS A 491 -35.61 18.54 1.81
CA HIS A 491 -35.87 19.50 0.72
C HIS A 491 -34.98 19.37 -0.54
N GLU A 492 -34.08 18.38 -0.64
CA GLU A 492 -33.02 18.31 -1.69
C GLU A 492 -33.03 16.98 -2.47
N PRO A 493 -32.43 16.90 -3.68
CA PRO A 493 -32.73 15.91 -4.70
C PRO A 493 -32.29 14.45 -4.40
N SER A 494 -32.95 13.53 -5.11
CA SER A 494 -33.00 12.07 -4.92
C SER A 494 -31.66 11.31 -4.86
N TRP A 495 -30.59 11.80 -5.47
CA TRP A 495 -29.32 11.07 -5.54
C TRP A 495 -28.54 11.08 -4.21
N LEU A 496 -28.66 12.16 -3.42
CA LEU A 496 -28.08 12.25 -2.07
C LEU A 496 -28.88 11.41 -1.06
N GLN A 497 -30.18 11.19 -1.32
CA GLN A 497 -30.98 10.23 -0.56
C GLN A 497 -30.55 8.78 -0.87
N GLN A 498 -30.07 8.48 -2.08
CA GLN A 498 -29.46 7.18 -2.43
C GLN A 498 -28.09 6.95 -1.78
N LEU A 499 -27.44 7.98 -1.24
CA LEU A 499 -26.33 7.84 -0.31
C LEU A 499 -26.90 7.43 1.06
N VAL A 500 -27.56 6.26 1.10
CA VAL A 500 -28.42 5.78 2.18
C VAL A 500 -27.59 5.49 3.43
N LEU A 501 -27.33 6.47 4.30
CA LEU A 501 -26.79 6.21 5.64
C LEU A 501 -27.94 5.67 6.52
N ASP A 502 -28.46 4.48 6.19
CA ASP A 502 -29.49 3.83 6.99
C ASP A 502 -28.89 3.09 8.19
N GLY A 503 -28.03 3.80 8.91
CA GLY A 503 -27.30 3.27 10.06
C GLY A 503 -28.27 2.62 11.05
N LEU A 504 -28.12 1.30 11.22
CA LEU A 504 -28.97 0.50 12.09
C LEU A 504 -28.56 0.60 13.55
N PHE A 505 -27.28 0.86 13.80
CA PHE A 505 -26.70 0.76 15.13
C PHE A 505 -26.49 2.16 15.70
N ASN A 506 -26.99 2.38 16.91
CA ASN A 506 -26.67 3.60 17.66
C ASN A 506 -25.26 3.53 18.27
N ASP A 507 -24.74 2.31 18.49
CA ASP A 507 -23.52 2.05 19.27
C ASP A 507 -23.00 0.61 19.10
N PHE A 508 -21.97 0.23 19.88
CA PHE A 508 -21.46 -1.13 20.09
C PHE A 508 -22.45 -2.06 20.83
N THR A 509 -23.63 -2.23 20.23
CA THR A 509 -24.67 -3.17 20.65
C THR A 509 -24.24 -4.63 20.43
N PRO A 510 -24.83 -5.61 21.14
CA PRO A 510 -24.59 -7.03 20.85
C PRO A 510 -24.79 -7.39 19.37
N GLU A 511 -25.79 -6.80 18.72
CA GLU A 511 -26.10 -6.99 17.30
C GLU A 511 -25.02 -6.40 16.39
N TRP A 512 -24.41 -5.28 16.81
CA TRP A 512 -23.25 -4.71 16.12
C TRP A 512 -22.08 -5.71 16.15
N TYR A 513 -21.80 -6.34 17.29
CA TYR A 513 -20.73 -7.35 17.37
C TYR A 513 -21.04 -8.58 16.51
N ALA A 514 -22.28 -9.07 16.55
CA ALA A 514 -22.70 -10.25 15.78
C ALA A 514 -22.68 -10.02 14.25
N SER A 515 -22.96 -8.80 13.81
CA SER A 515 -23.01 -8.47 12.37
C SER A 515 -21.69 -7.88 11.86
N ILE A 516 -21.27 -6.77 12.47
CA ILE A 516 -20.11 -5.97 12.03
C ILE A 516 -18.82 -6.48 12.69
N GLY A 517 -18.84 -6.83 13.97
CA GLY A 517 -17.67 -7.35 14.65
C GLY A 517 -17.14 -8.63 13.99
N VAL A 518 -18.05 -9.56 13.68
CA VAL A 518 -17.73 -10.79 12.94
C VAL A 518 -17.18 -10.50 11.55
N SER A 519 -17.74 -9.54 10.80
CA SER A 519 -17.23 -9.22 9.46
C SER A 519 -15.82 -8.60 9.50
N ILE A 520 -15.52 -7.77 10.51
CA ILE A 520 -14.16 -7.24 10.74
C ILE A 520 -13.20 -8.39 11.07
N MET A 521 -13.61 -9.34 11.90
CA MET A 521 -12.78 -10.51 12.21
C MET A 521 -12.51 -11.37 10.97
N ILE A 522 -13.53 -11.65 10.16
CA ILE A 522 -13.39 -12.38 8.89
C ILE A 522 -12.43 -11.62 7.97
N LEU A 523 -12.57 -10.30 7.85
CA LEU A 523 -11.67 -9.47 7.05
C LEU A 523 -10.21 -9.59 7.53
N MET A 524 -9.94 -9.58 8.84
CA MET A 524 -8.60 -9.80 9.37
C MET A 524 -8.07 -11.20 9.05
N MET A 525 -8.93 -12.23 9.07
CA MET A 525 -8.56 -13.59 8.66
C MET A 525 -8.23 -13.65 7.16
N VAL A 526 -9.01 -12.99 6.29
CA VAL A 526 -8.73 -12.89 4.85
C VAL A 526 -7.40 -12.15 4.62
N ASN A 527 -7.17 -11.05 5.33
CA ASN A 527 -5.90 -10.32 5.25
C ASN A 527 -4.70 -11.16 5.73
N THR A 528 -4.94 -12.17 6.56
CA THR A 528 -3.89 -13.11 6.99
C THR A 528 -3.35 -13.95 5.83
N ALA A 529 -4.20 -14.30 4.87
CA ALA A 529 -3.78 -14.95 3.63
C ALA A 529 -3.16 -13.97 2.61
N GLY A 530 -3.34 -12.66 2.79
CA GLY A 530 -2.89 -11.61 1.87
C GLY A 530 -1.42 -11.72 1.43
N PRO A 531 -0.45 -11.94 2.34
CA PRO A 531 0.94 -12.10 1.96
C PRO A 531 1.20 -13.25 0.99
N ILE A 532 0.49 -14.36 1.16
CA ILE A 532 0.57 -15.55 0.33
C ILE A 532 -0.06 -15.25 -1.03
N LEU A 533 -1.29 -14.72 -1.04
CA LEU A 533 -2.04 -14.40 -2.25
C LEU A 533 -1.26 -13.46 -3.18
N ARG A 534 -0.63 -12.39 -2.66
CA ARG A 534 0.17 -11.47 -3.50
C ARG A 534 1.43 -12.10 -4.07
N SER A 535 2.11 -12.95 -3.30
CA SER A 535 3.26 -13.69 -3.84
C SER A 535 2.84 -14.70 -4.90
N LEU A 536 1.66 -15.32 -4.74
CA LEU A 536 1.08 -16.18 -5.78
C LEU A 536 0.68 -15.37 -7.01
N GLU A 537 0.09 -14.18 -6.85
CA GLU A 537 -0.25 -13.27 -7.94
C GLU A 537 0.99 -12.86 -8.75
N ASP A 538 2.06 -12.44 -8.08
CA ASP A 538 3.34 -12.10 -8.72
C ASP A 538 3.94 -13.30 -9.46
N TRP A 539 3.84 -14.50 -8.88
CA TRP A 539 4.36 -15.71 -9.51
C TRP A 539 3.52 -16.15 -10.71
N ILE A 540 2.19 -16.15 -10.57
CA ILE A 540 1.24 -16.49 -11.64
C ILE A 540 1.35 -15.47 -12.77
N SER A 541 1.42 -14.17 -12.49
CA SER A 541 1.57 -13.13 -13.52
C SER A 541 2.87 -13.30 -14.32
N LYS A 542 4.00 -13.58 -13.65
CA LYS A 542 5.26 -13.94 -14.33
C LYS A 542 5.15 -15.23 -15.12
N LEU A 543 4.47 -16.26 -14.60
CA LEU A 543 4.24 -17.52 -15.30
C LEU A 543 3.42 -17.32 -16.57
N ILE A 544 2.29 -16.61 -16.47
CA ILE A 544 1.43 -16.24 -17.60
C ILE A 544 2.24 -15.44 -18.61
N TRP A 545 3.04 -14.47 -18.17
CA TRP A 545 3.87 -13.67 -19.07
C TRP A 545 4.92 -14.51 -19.80
N ARG A 546 5.55 -15.47 -19.12
CA ARG A 546 6.48 -16.43 -19.74
C ARG A 546 5.78 -17.33 -20.75
N ILE A 547 4.61 -17.88 -20.41
CA ILE A 547 3.81 -18.72 -21.31
C ILE A 547 3.38 -17.90 -22.53
N TRP A 548 2.95 -16.65 -22.33
CA TRP A 548 2.58 -15.75 -23.42
C TRP A 548 3.76 -15.44 -24.34
N LEU A 549 4.96 -15.19 -23.79
CA LEU A 549 6.19 -14.99 -24.58
C LEU A 549 6.60 -16.26 -25.34
N LEU A 550 6.45 -17.44 -24.73
CA LEU A 550 6.72 -18.73 -25.39
C LEU A 550 5.69 -19.03 -26.49
N TYR A 551 4.41 -18.82 -26.22
CA TYR A 551 3.32 -19.05 -27.18
C TYR A 551 3.37 -18.06 -28.35
N GLY A 552 3.69 -16.78 -28.08
CA GLY A 552 3.95 -15.77 -29.10
C GLY A 552 5.14 -16.11 -30.00
N HIS A 553 6.09 -16.90 -29.49
CA HIS A 553 7.21 -17.44 -30.28
C HIS A 553 6.81 -18.69 -31.08
N PHE A 554 5.93 -19.54 -30.55
CA PHE A 554 5.42 -20.75 -31.24
C PHE A 554 4.39 -20.42 -32.34
N CYS A 555 3.62 -19.35 -32.20
CA CYS A 555 2.70 -18.87 -33.25
C CYS A 555 3.46 -18.03 -34.30
N ARG A 556 4.41 -18.69 -34.98
CA ARG A 556 5.32 -18.12 -35.99
C ARG A 556 4.59 -17.51 -37.20
N CYS A 557 3.35 -17.92 -37.44
CA CYS A 557 2.53 -17.47 -38.58
C CYS A 557 1.81 -16.13 -38.34
N CYS A 558 1.58 -15.72 -37.08
CA CYS A 558 0.83 -14.50 -36.76
C CYS A 558 1.69 -13.38 -36.15
N SER A 559 2.91 -13.68 -35.71
CA SER A 559 3.81 -12.71 -35.04
C SER A 559 4.90 -12.17 -35.99
N SER A 560 4.48 -11.60 -37.12
CA SER A 560 5.40 -11.06 -38.14
C SER A 560 6.25 -9.87 -37.65
N ASN A 561 5.88 -9.18 -36.56
CA ASN A 561 6.50 -7.87 -36.27
C ASN A 561 7.12 -7.64 -34.88
N LYS A 562 7.10 -8.57 -33.91
CA LYS A 562 7.75 -8.29 -32.61
C LYS A 562 8.46 -9.47 -31.91
N VAL A 563 9.66 -9.87 -32.37
CA VAL A 563 10.63 -10.71 -31.59
C VAL A 563 11.02 -10.05 -30.23
N PRO A 564 10.63 -10.57 -29.05
CA PRO A 564 10.89 -9.90 -27.78
C PRO A 564 12.40 -9.62 -27.57
N THR A 565 12.77 -8.40 -27.16
CA THR A 565 14.17 -8.01 -26.91
C THR A 565 14.75 -8.83 -25.75
N PHE A 566 16.07 -9.06 -25.72
CA PHE A 566 16.75 -9.73 -24.59
C PHE A 566 16.36 -9.15 -23.22
N ASP A 567 16.13 -7.84 -23.14
CA ASP A 567 15.68 -7.18 -21.90
C ASP A 567 14.29 -7.65 -21.45
N VAL A 568 13.36 -7.85 -22.39
CA VAL A 568 12.00 -8.36 -22.12
C VAL A 568 12.06 -9.79 -21.60
N TYR A 569 12.94 -10.61 -22.18
CA TYR A 569 13.20 -11.95 -21.67
C TYR A 569 13.81 -11.90 -20.27
N THR A 570 14.84 -11.08 -20.07
CA THR A 570 15.49 -10.93 -18.76
C THR A 570 14.49 -10.51 -17.70
N GLU A 571 13.64 -9.53 -18.00
CA GLU A 571 12.59 -9.07 -17.09
C GLU A 571 11.53 -10.15 -16.79
N ALA A 572 11.15 -10.97 -17.78
CA ALA A 572 10.19 -12.06 -17.58
C ALA A 572 10.77 -13.21 -16.74
N PHE A 573 12.06 -13.48 -16.87
CA PHE A 573 12.75 -14.54 -16.13
C PHE A 573 13.35 -14.07 -14.81
N ASP A 574 13.52 -12.77 -14.62
CA ASP A 574 13.95 -12.17 -13.37
C ASP A 574 12.91 -12.38 -12.26
N LYS A 575 13.43 -12.56 -11.05
CA LYS A 575 12.60 -12.68 -9.85
C LYS A 575 11.97 -11.32 -9.52
N CYS A 576 10.72 -11.33 -9.08
CA CYS A 576 10.06 -10.11 -8.61
C CYS A 576 10.82 -9.48 -7.43
N GLN A 577 10.76 -8.16 -7.33
CA GLN A 577 11.32 -7.42 -6.21
C GLN A 577 10.44 -7.63 -4.97
N PHE A 578 11.05 -7.63 -3.79
CA PHE A 578 10.33 -7.65 -2.53
C PHE A 578 9.79 -6.24 -2.21
N THR A 579 8.48 -6.09 -2.09
CA THR A 579 7.79 -4.82 -1.87
C THR A 579 7.56 -4.58 -0.37
N LEU A 580 8.51 -3.94 0.31
CA LEU A 580 8.44 -3.71 1.76
C LEU A 580 7.32 -2.72 2.13
N GLU A 581 7.06 -1.75 1.27
CA GLU A 581 6.08 -0.69 1.51
C GLU A 581 4.65 -1.22 1.65
N GLU A 582 4.28 -2.23 0.86
CA GLU A 582 2.99 -2.92 0.96
C GLU A 582 2.90 -3.74 2.24
N ARG A 583 3.98 -4.47 2.57
CA ARG A 583 4.05 -5.29 3.78
C ARG A 583 3.85 -4.43 5.03
N ILE A 584 4.50 -3.27 5.07
CA ILE A 584 4.39 -2.36 6.21
C ILE A 584 3.00 -1.73 6.30
N SER A 585 2.40 -1.36 5.18
CA SER A 585 0.99 -0.92 5.15
C SER A 585 0.05 -1.96 5.77
N ASP A 586 0.15 -3.23 5.35
CA ASP A 586 -0.73 -4.29 5.84
C ASP A 586 -0.50 -4.61 7.32
N VAL A 587 0.76 -4.63 7.76
CA VAL A 587 1.09 -4.89 9.16
C VAL A 587 0.50 -3.79 10.04
N LEU A 588 0.68 -2.54 9.62
CA LEU A 588 0.17 -1.38 10.33
C LEU A 588 -1.37 -1.38 10.38
N PHE A 589 -2.01 -1.78 9.29
CA PHE A 589 -3.46 -1.89 9.19
C PHE A 589 -4.01 -2.97 10.13
N ASN A 590 -3.52 -4.21 10.05
CA ASN A 590 -3.98 -5.30 10.90
C ASN A 590 -3.69 -5.03 12.39
N LEU A 591 -2.51 -4.46 12.70
CA LEU A 591 -2.16 -4.06 14.06
C LEU A 591 -3.11 -2.95 14.57
N THR A 592 -3.44 -1.97 13.73
CA THR A 592 -4.42 -0.93 14.07
C THR A 592 -5.79 -1.53 14.34
N LEU A 593 -6.28 -2.46 13.51
CA LEU A 593 -7.56 -3.14 13.76
C LEU A 593 -7.56 -3.89 15.09
N ALA A 594 -6.49 -4.64 15.38
CA ALA A 594 -6.37 -5.34 16.66
C ALA A 594 -6.34 -4.37 17.85
N PHE A 595 -5.67 -3.22 17.75
CA PHE A 595 -5.66 -2.21 18.82
C PHE A 595 -7.01 -1.51 18.97
N LEU A 596 -7.66 -1.09 17.88
CA LEU A 596 -8.93 -0.40 17.95
C LEU A 596 -10.05 -1.32 18.49
N PHE A 597 -10.07 -2.58 18.07
CA PHE A 597 -11.19 -3.47 18.37
C PHE A 597 -10.89 -4.55 19.42
N GLY A 598 -9.63 -4.77 19.78
CA GLY A 598 -9.23 -5.88 20.65
C GLY A 598 -9.74 -5.81 22.09
N SER A 599 -10.05 -4.61 22.60
CA SER A 599 -10.68 -4.44 23.92
C SER A 599 -12.08 -5.06 23.99
N GLY A 600 -12.93 -4.78 22.99
CA GLY A 600 -14.26 -5.38 22.88
C GLY A 600 -14.27 -6.76 22.20
N MET A 601 -13.25 -7.09 21.40
CA MET A 601 -13.14 -8.34 20.65
C MET A 601 -11.73 -8.96 20.81
N PRO A 602 -11.43 -9.63 21.94
CA PRO A 602 -10.09 -10.14 22.24
C PRO A 602 -9.53 -11.12 21.20
N LEU A 603 -10.40 -11.81 20.45
CA LEU A 603 -10.00 -12.70 19.34
C LEU A 603 -9.24 -11.97 18.23
N CYS A 604 -9.43 -10.65 18.06
CA CYS A 604 -8.64 -9.86 17.12
C CYS A 604 -7.14 -9.92 17.43
N TYR A 605 -6.73 -10.00 18.71
CA TYR A 605 -5.32 -10.16 19.07
C TYR A 605 -4.76 -11.51 18.64
N LEU A 606 -5.54 -12.59 18.78
CA LEU A 606 -5.13 -13.92 18.34
C LEU A 606 -4.96 -13.94 16.81
N ILE A 607 -5.90 -13.37 16.07
CA ILE A 607 -5.82 -13.28 14.60
C ILE A 607 -4.59 -12.48 14.18
N VAL A 608 -4.31 -11.34 14.82
CA VAL A 608 -3.12 -10.54 14.51
C VAL A 608 -1.82 -11.28 14.85
N ALA A 609 -1.80 -12.07 15.93
CA ALA A 609 -0.64 -12.87 16.28
C ALA A 609 -0.37 -13.94 15.21
N VAL A 610 -1.41 -14.65 14.75
CA VAL A 610 -1.31 -15.60 13.64
C VAL A 610 -0.84 -14.89 12.37
N TYR A 611 -1.39 -13.72 12.05
CA TYR A 611 -0.96 -12.91 10.92
C TYR A 611 0.53 -12.58 10.97
N VAL A 612 1.04 -12.08 12.10
CA VAL A 612 2.46 -11.74 12.25
C VAL A 612 3.35 -12.97 12.09
N LEU A 613 2.95 -14.13 12.64
CA LEU A 613 3.68 -15.38 12.47
C LEU A 613 3.72 -15.83 11.00
N VAL A 614 2.59 -15.80 10.31
CA VAL A 614 2.48 -16.11 8.88
C VAL A 614 3.32 -15.14 8.06
N ALA A 615 3.24 -13.83 8.35
CA ALA A 615 4.01 -12.80 7.67
C ALA A 615 5.53 -13.00 7.86
N ILE A 616 6.00 -13.25 9.09
CA ILE A 616 7.43 -13.50 9.36
C ILE A 616 7.91 -14.76 8.62
N TRP A 617 7.14 -15.84 8.70
CA TRP A 617 7.49 -17.10 8.05
C TRP A 617 7.56 -16.93 6.52
N TRP A 618 6.53 -16.33 5.95
CA TRP A 618 6.41 -16.12 4.51
C TRP A 618 7.42 -15.12 3.96
N ASP A 619 7.67 -14.01 4.65
CA ASP A 619 8.65 -13.01 4.21
C ASP A 619 10.07 -13.57 4.27
N ARG A 620 10.42 -14.40 5.27
CA ARG A 620 11.69 -15.14 5.28
C ARG A 620 11.84 -16.03 4.06
N LEU A 621 10.79 -16.78 3.71
CA LEU A 621 10.79 -17.65 2.53
C LEU A 621 10.98 -16.81 1.25
N ASN A 622 10.22 -15.72 1.09
CA ASN A 622 10.35 -14.83 -0.06
C ASN A 622 11.75 -14.23 -0.19
N LEU A 623 12.33 -13.75 0.92
CA LEU A 623 13.67 -13.14 0.92
C LEU A 623 14.80 -14.15 0.67
N LEU A 624 14.65 -15.40 1.10
CA LEU A 624 15.67 -16.44 0.93
C LEU A 624 15.58 -17.16 -0.43
N ALA A 625 14.37 -17.44 -0.93
CA ALA A 625 14.17 -18.33 -2.06
C ALA A 625 13.64 -17.63 -3.33
N TRP A 626 12.60 -16.81 -3.21
CA TRP A 626 11.75 -16.46 -4.37
C TRP A 626 11.91 -15.05 -4.92
N ARG A 627 12.23 -14.07 -4.08
CA ARG A 627 12.31 -12.67 -4.48
C ARG A 627 13.75 -12.19 -4.53
N GLN A 628 13.98 -11.20 -5.38
CA GLN A 628 15.20 -10.42 -5.29
C GLN A 628 15.11 -9.52 -4.05
N PRO A 629 16.19 -9.41 -3.26
CA PRO A 629 16.22 -8.48 -2.13
C PRO A 629 15.97 -7.08 -2.67
N ALA A 630 15.04 -6.38 -2.01
CA ALA A 630 14.60 -5.06 -2.39
C ALA A 630 15.75 -4.03 -2.52
N GLN A 631 15.42 -2.88 -3.11
CA GLN A 631 16.28 -1.72 -3.05
C GLN A 631 16.51 -1.30 -1.58
N ARG A 632 17.58 -0.53 -1.34
CA ARG A 632 18.03 -0.22 0.01
C ARG A 632 17.07 0.75 0.68
N TYR A 633 16.17 0.21 1.50
CA TYR A 633 15.35 1.05 2.36
C TYR A 633 16.20 1.78 3.40
N GLN A 634 15.88 3.05 3.59
CA GLN A 634 16.34 3.79 4.75
C GLN A 634 15.61 3.29 6.01
N THR A 635 16.20 3.59 7.17
CA THR A 635 15.64 3.26 8.49
C THR A 635 14.31 3.96 8.78
N ASP A 636 13.92 4.92 7.94
CA ASP A 636 12.80 5.82 8.14
C ASP A 636 11.45 5.09 8.16
N LEU A 637 11.32 4.01 7.37
CA LEU A 637 10.07 3.26 7.26
C LEU A 637 9.76 2.45 8.54
N PRO A 638 10.68 1.65 9.13
CA PRO A 638 10.48 1.08 10.46
C PRO A 638 10.31 2.13 11.57
N ILE A 639 11.04 3.25 11.48
CA ILE A 639 10.93 4.35 12.44
C ILE A 639 9.51 4.95 12.41
N ALA A 640 8.88 5.05 11.25
CA ALA A 640 7.49 5.52 11.13
C ALA A 640 6.52 4.61 11.90
N ILE A 641 6.69 3.28 11.84
CA ILE A 641 5.89 2.34 12.63
C ILE A 641 6.07 2.60 14.12
N MET A 642 7.33 2.76 14.57
CA MET A 642 7.65 3.03 15.98
C MET A 642 7.01 4.33 16.49
N TYR A 643 6.92 5.36 15.64
CA TYR A 643 6.22 6.60 15.99
C TYR A 643 4.70 6.45 16.02
N LEU A 644 4.12 5.52 15.25
CA LEU A 644 2.68 5.32 15.23
C LEU A 644 2.19 4.46 16.39
N LEU A 645 2.97 3.49 16.88
CA LEU A 645 2.57 2.60 17.98
C LEU A 645 1.97 3.34 19.21
N PRO A 646 2.59 4.41 19.73
CA PRO A 646 2.02 5.16 20.84
C PRO A 646 0.67 5.81 20.53
N VAL A 647 0.47 6.26 19.28
CA VAL A 647 -0.81 6.80 18.82
C VAL A 647 -1.86 5.70 18.74
N LEU A 648 -1.48 4.50 18.29
CA LEU A 648 -2.36 3.32 18.29
C LEU A 648 -2.76 2.90 19.70
N LEU A 649 -1.84 2.99 20.67
CA LEU A 649 -2.15 2.72 22.08
C LEU A 649 -3.17 3.71 22.64
N MET A 650 -3.03 5.00 22.31
CA MET A 650 -4.03 6.00 22.67
C MET A 650 -5.38 5.70 22.00
N GLY A 651 -5.37 5.29 20.73
CA GLY A 651 -6.55 4.82 20.01
C GLY A 651 -7.20 3.59 20.67
N HIS A 652 -6.40 2.63 21.13
CA HIS A 652 -6.85 1.45 21.87
C HIS A 652 -7.57 1.84 23.16
N CYS A 653 -7.00 2.75 23.96
CA CYS A 653 -7.65 3.24 25.17
C CYS A 653 -8.96 3.99 24.86
N ALA A 654 -8.98 4.82 23.81
CA ALA A 654 -10.18 5.56 23.41
C ALA A 654 -11.31 4.64 22.96
N PHE A 655 -11.01 3.65 22.11
CA PHE A 655 -12.00 2.69 21.63
C PHE A 655 -12.43 1.70 22.73
N GLY A 656 -11.49 1.24 23.56
CA GLY A 656 -11.82 0.42 24.73
C GLY A 656 -12.72 1.16 25.72
N LEU A 657 -12.45 2.44 25.97
CA LEU A 657 -13.32 3.28 26.78
C LEU A 657 -14.71 3.37 26.15
N TRP A 658 -14.81 3.58 24.85
CA TRP A 658 -16.10 3.63 24.15
C TRP A 658 -16.85 2.28 24.25
N MET A 659 -16.19 1.15 23.99
CA MET A 659 -16.82 -0.18 24.03
C MET A 659 -17.23 -0.62 25.44
N HIS A 660 -16.32 -0.51 26.43
CA HIS A 660 -16.59 -1.01 27.79
C HIS A 660 -17.56 -0.13 28.58
N THR A 661 -17.73 1.14 28.22
CA THR A 661 -18.68 2.05 28.89
C THR A 661 -20.08 2.04 28.29
N TYR A 662 -20.34 1.16 27.31
CA TYR A 662 -21.67 0.94 26.78
C TYR A 662 -22.60 0.32 27.83
N PHE A 663 -22.12 -0.70 28.57
CA PHE A 663 -22.87 -1.35 29.64
C PHE A 663 -22.63 -0.65 30.99
N LYS A 664 -23.69 -0.36 31.74
CA LYS A 664 -23.57 0.23 33.08
C LYS A 664 -22.80 -0.70 34.02
N ALA A 665 -21.77 -0.17 34.67
CA ALA A 665 -20.98 -0.89 35.67
C ALA A 665 -21.76 -1.21 36.97
N GLU A 666 -22.83 -0.46 37.25
CA GLU A 666 -23.59 -0.49 38.51
C GLU A 666 -24.51 -1.71 38.68
N LEU A 667 -24.54 -2.68 37.75
CA LEU A 667 -25.30 -3.94 37.90
C LEU A 667 -24.79 -4.87 39.02
N SER A 668 -24.01 -4.35 39.98
CA SER A 668 -23.51 -5.10 41.12
C SER A 668 -24.60 -5.56 42.11
N SER A 669 -25.81 -4.97 42.06
CA SER A 669 -26.96 -5.40 42.86
C SER A 669 -28.06 -5.98 41.96
N MET A 670 -28.63 -7.13 42.35
CA MET A 670 -29.75 -7.76 41.64
C MET A 670 -31.01 -6.87 41.63
N GLU A 671 -31.11 -5.95 42.60
CA GLU A 671 -32.19 -4.97 42.74
C GLU A 671 -32.15 -3.91 41.62
N ASP A 672 -30.96 -3.44 41.24
CA ASP A 672 -30.79 -2.48 40.14
C ASP A 672 -31.11 -3.13 38.78
N ILE A 673 -30.81 -4.42 38.64
CA ILE A 673 -31.19 -5.22 37.46
C ILE A 673 -32.72 -5.33 37.37
N MET A 674 -33.39 -5.63 38.49
CA MET A 674 -34.86 -5.70 38.54
C MET A 674 -35.51 -4.34 38.31
N ALA A 675 -34.96 -3.25 38.84
CA ALA A 675 -35.46 -1.90 38.65
C ALA A 675 -35.31 -1.44 37.18
N ALA A 676 -34.17 -1.73 36.56
CA ALA A 676 -33.91 -1.44 35.17
C ALA A 676 -34.79 -2.27 34.21
N ALA A 677 -35.03 -3.55 34.54
CA ALA A 677 -35.94 -4.39 33.77
C ALA A 677 -37.38 -3.88 33.76
N ARG A 678 -37.84 -3.25 34.85
CA ARG A 678 -39.17 -2.62 34.94
C ARG A 678 -39.33 -1.41 34.02
N GLN A 679 -38.24 -0.71 33.67
CA GLN A 679 -38.26 0.50 32.83
C GLN A 679 -37.86 0.25 31.36
N GLY A 680 -37.60 -1.01 30.99
CA GLY A 680 -37.14 -1.39 29.66
C GLY A 680 -35.61 -1.26 29.49
N ILE A 681 -35.02 -2.16 28.71
CA ILE A 681 -33.56 -2.28 28.49
C ILE A 681 -32.97 -0.99 27.89
N SER A 682 -33.77 -0.21 27.17
CA SER A 682 -33.38 1.11 26.64
C SER A 682 -32.98 2.11 27.74
N SER A 683 -33.53 1.99 28.96
CA SER A 683 -33.16 2.81 30.13
C SER A 683 -31.77 2.51 30.71
N LEU A 684 -31.21 1.33 30.39
CA LEU A 684 -29.84 0.93 30.74
C LEU A 684 -28.79 1.57 29.83
N SER A 685 -29.17 2.00 28.64
CA SER A 685 -28.26 2.68 27.72
C SER A 685 -28.21 4.19 28.02
N HIS A 686 -27.04 4.73 28.34
CA HIS A 686 -26.89 6.18 28.53
C HIS A 686 -26.86 6.90 27.18
N THR A 687 -27.56 8.02 27.02
CA THR A 687 -27.50 8.82 25.78
C THR A 687 -26.37 9.85 25.76
N SER A 688 -25.80 10.23 26.90
CA SER A 688 -24.71 11.22 26.95
C SER A 688 -23.34 10.58 27.15
N LEU A 689 -22.45 10.73 26.16
CA LEU A 689 -21.04 10.28 26.18
C LEU A 689 -20.31 10.67 27.49
N SER A 690 -20.56 11.88 28.00
CA SER A 690 -19.92 12.40 29.22
C SER A 690 -20.19 11.55 30.46
N ARG A 691 -21.39 10.95 30.60
CA ARG A 691 -21.72 10.08 31.74
C ARG A 691 -21.11 8.69 31.61
N ARG A 692 -20.79 8.28 30.37
CA ARG A 692 -20.19 6.98 30.09
C ARG A 692 -18.69 6.97 30.39
N ILE A 693 -17.99 8.04 30.01
CA ILE A 693 -16.54 8.18 30.23
C ILE A 693 -16.16 8.06 31.71
N THR A 694 -17.03 8.48 32.63
CA THR A 694 -16.77 8.44 34.08
C THR A 694 -17.15 7.13 34.76
N GLN A 695 -17.57 6.10 34.01
CA GLN A 695 -17.93 4.82 34.62
C GLN A 695 -16.71 4.09 35.22
N PRO A 696 -16.88 3.35 36.33
CA PRO A 696 -15.81 2.60 36.98
C PRO A 696 -15.03 1.68 36.02
N ASN A 697 -15.74 0.99 35.11
CA ASN A 697 -15.14 0.08 34.14
C ASN A 697 -14.27 0.81 33.09
N GLY A 698 -14.61 2.07 32.78
CA GLY A 698 -13.86 2.91 31.84
C GLY A 698 -12.70 3.66 32.48
N LEU A 699 -12.74 3.86 33.81
CA LEU A 699 -11.79 4.69 34.54
C LEU A 699 -10.31 4.29 34.31
N PRO A 700 -9.91 3.01 34.34
CA PRO A 700 -8.52 2.63 34.06
C PRO A 700 -8.08 3.03 32.65
N LEU A 701 -8.93 2.83 31.64
CA LEU A 701 -8.63 3.18 30.26
C LEU A 701 -8.59 4.70 30.06
N LEU A 702 -9.43 5.46 30.75
CA LEU A 702 -9.39 6.92 30.76
C LEU A 702 -8.10 7.43 31.40
N ILE A 703 -7.68 6.89 32.54
CA ILE A 703 -6.42 7.25 33.20
C ILE A 703 -5.25 7.01 32.25
N TRP A 704 -5.18 5.81 31.64
CA TRP A 704 -4.13 5.51 30.67
C TRP A 704 -4.18 6.40 29.44
N PHE A 705 -5.37 6.69 28.91
CA PHE A 705 -5.53 7.63 27.79
C PHE A 705 -4.97 9.02 28.13
N LEU A 706 -5.27 9.54 29.32
CA LEU A 706 -4.77 10.84 29.78
C LEU A 706 -3.26 10.80 30.03
N VAL A 707 -2.74 9.75 30.67
CA VAL A 707 -1.29 9.58 30.93
C VAL A 707 -0.52 9.49 29.60
N TYR A 708 -0.96 8.66 28.67
CA TYR A 708 -0.29 8.52 27.36
C TYR A 708 -0.48 9.77 26.50
N GLY A 709 -1.67 10.37 26.47
CA GLY A 709 -1.93 11.60 25.72
C GLY A 709 -1.09 12.76 26.22
N THR A 710 -1.01 12.95 27.54
CA THR A 710 -0.11 13.96 28.13
C THR A 710 1.35 13.64 27.87
N TRP A 711 1.76 12.36 27.93
CA TRP A 711 3.12 11.96 27.56
C TRP A 711 3.43 12.22 26.07
N LEU A 712 2.49 12.04 25.15
CA LEU A 712 2.74 12.32 23.73
C LEU A 712 2.89 13.81 23.44
N ILE A 713 2.10 14.65 24.10
CA ILE A 713 2.14 16.11 23.91
C ILE A 713 3.35 16.72 24.65
N PHE A 714 3.55 16.34 25.91
CA PHE A 714 4.51 16.98 26.82
C PHE A 714 5.76 16.13 27.10
N GLY A 715 5.76 14.82 26.86
CA GLY A 715 6.84 13.91 27.24
C GLY A 715 8.19 14.32 26.66
N ARG A 716 8.23 14.82 25.42
CA ARG A 716 9.47 15.37 24.84
C ARG A 716 9.97 16.60 25.60
N TRP A 717 9.07 17.48 26.03
CA TRP A 717 9.41 18.65 26.86
C TRP A 717 9.82 18.24 28.27
N ILE A 718 9.13 17.27 28.87
CA ILE A 718 9.43 16.71 30.18
C ILE A 718 10.81 16.04 30.17
N LEU A 719 11.14 15.21 29.18
CA LEU A 719 12.46 14.60 29.03
C LEU A 719 13.56 15.64 28.82
N LEU A 720 13.31 16.67 28.00
CA LEU A 720 14.25 17.76 27.82
C LEU A 720 14.43 18.60 29.10
N PHE A 721 13.35 18.81 29.86
CA PHE A 721 13.38 19.51 31.13
C PHE A 721 14.13 18.69 32.18
N LEU A 722 13.80 17.41 32.36
CA LEU A 722 14.50 16.47 33.24
C LEU A 722 15.98 16.37 32.88
N TYR A 723 16.32 16.25 31.60
CA TYR A 723 17.71 16.26 31.14
C TYR A 723 18.43 17.57 31.50
N ARG A 724 17.77 18.72 31.34
CA ARG A 724 18.33 20.03 31.76
C ARG A 724 18.46 20.15 33.28
N VAL A 725 17.49 19.65 34.04
CA VAL A 725 17.52 19.64 35.51
C VAL A 725 18.63 18.73 36.01
N LEU A 726 18.71 17.49 35.51
CA LEU A 726 19.77 16.53 35.83
C LEU A 726 21.16 17.07 35.45
N ARG A 727 21.28 17.77 34.31
CA ARG A 727 22.53 18.43 33.94
C ARG A 727 22.90 19.59 34.85
N ARG A 728 21.92 20.33 35.39
CA ARG A 728 22.15 21.43 36.35
C ARG A 728 22.45 20.89 37.76
N SER A 729 21.73 19.87 38.22
CA SER A 729 21.96 19.24 39.52
C SER A 729 23.22 18.36 39.55
N GLY A 730 23.59 17.78 38.41
CA GLY A 730 24.87 17.09 38.21
C GLY A 730 26.10 17.99 38.30
N GLY A 731 25.93 19.31 38.37
CA GLY A 731 26.99 20.27 38.71
C GLY A 731 27.45 20.20 40.17
N LEU A 732 26.71 19.52 41.07
CA LEU A 732 27.13 19.29 42.46
C LEU A 732 27.74 17.91 42.72
N CYS A 733 27.66 16.99 41.76
CA CYS A 733 28.31 15.67 41.82
C CYS A 733 29.30 15.53 40.66
N THR A 734 30.43 16.23 40.77
CA THR A 734 31.57 16.15 39.84
C THR A 734 32.25 14.76 39.78
N CYS A 735 31.74 13.75 40.51
CA CYS A 735 32.28 12.39 40.50
C CYS A 735 31.58 11.45 39.50
N TRP A 736 30.42 11.81 38.95
CA TRP A 736 29.86 11.12 37.78
C TRP A 736 30.24 11.88 36.52
N HIS A 737 31.55 11.93 36.26
CA HIS A 737 32.00 11.68 34.90
C HIS A 737 31.52 10.25 34.56
N THR A 738 30.24 10.12 34.18
CA THR A 738 29.97 9.30 33.01
C THR A 738 30.90 9.89 31.98
N GLU A 739 32.03 9.20 31.81
CA GLU A 739 32.73 9.07 30.55
C GLU A 739 31.62 9.12 29.51
N GLU A 740 31.34 10.33 29.02
CA GLU A 740 30.57 10.56 27.82
C GLU A 740 31.22 9.55 26.92
N THR A 741 30.50 8.46 26.64
CA THR A 741 31.01 7.37 25.86
C THR A 741 31.52 8.09 24.64
N GLN A 742 32.83 8.31 24.62
CA GLN A 742 33.53 8.86 23.50
C GLN A 742 33.20 7.77 22.51
N MET A 743 32.16 8.00 21.70
CA MET A 743 31.84 7.15 20.57
C MET A 743 33.18 7.00 19.89
N PRO A 744 33.85 5.84 19.98
CA PRO A 744 35.30 5.71 20.10
C PRO A 744 36.04 6.85 19.39
N SER A 745 36.23 7.99 20.08
CA SER A 745 36.48 9.28 19.41
C SER A 745 37.96 9.50 19.12
N LYS A 746 38.67 8.40 18.95
CA LYS A 746 39.99 8.31 18.33
C LYS A 746 40.11 7.04 17.47
N ARG A 747 39.02 6.52 16.90
CA ARG A 747 39.21 5.98 15.54
C ARG A 747 39.57 7.20 14.71
N LYS A 748 40.85 7.29 14.28
CA LYS A 748 41.29 8.29 13.29
C LYS A 748 40.16 8.37 12.27
N ALA A 749 39.53 9.54 12.15
CA ALA A 749 38.46 9.74 11.18
C ALA A 749 39.01 9.25 9.86
N VAL A 750 38.50 8.11 9.39
CA VAL A 750 39.02 7.49 8.18
C VAL A 750 38.60 8.47 7.10
N SER A 751 39.56 9.23 6.58
CA SER A 751 39.28 10.14 5.48
C SER A 751 38.69 9.34 4.34
N TYR A 752 37.82 9.95 3.54
CA TYR A 752 37.25 9.30 2.38
C TYR A 752 38.34 8.65 1.50
N GLU A 753 39.50 9.30 1.38
CA GLU A 753 40.67 8.76 0.69
C GLU A 753 41.28 7.52 1.36
N MET A 754 41.39 7.50 2.68
CA MET A 754 41.90 6.36 3.43
C MET A 754 40.93 5.16 3.34
N ALA A 755 39.62 5.41 3.31
CA ALA A 755 38.59 4.39 3.04
C ALA A 755 38.71 3.81 1.61
N LEU A 756 38.98 4.68 0.62
CA LEU A 756 39.24 4.23 -0.75
C LEU A 756 40.54 3.42 -0.87
N ARG A 757 41.62 3.85 -0.20
CA ARG A 757 42.97 3.23 -0.29
C ARG A 757 43.11 1.92 0.49
N THR A 758 42.42 1.73 1.61
CA THR A 758 42.48 0.49 2.41
C THR A 758 41.86 -0.73 1.71
N ASN A 759 41.22 -0.55 0.56
CA ASN A 759 40.69 -1.61 -0.29
C ASN A 759 41.68 -2.04 -1.39
N SER A 760 42.96 -2.27 -1.06
CA SER A 760 44.07 -2.57 -1.98
C SER A 760 44.02 -3.96 -2.66
N SER A 761 42.84 -4.50 -2.97
CA SER A 761 42.71 -5.66 -3.88
C SER A 761 42.48 -5.15 -5.31
N GLY A 762 43.60 -4.95 -6.02
CA GLY A 762 43.75 -4.13 -7.23
C GLY A 762 42.84 -4.41 -8.43
N ASP A 763 42.41 -5.64 -8.73
CA ASP A 763 41.95 -5.92 -10.12
C ASP A 763 40.48 -6.28 -10.33
N GLN A 764 39.58 -6.03 -9.35
CA GLN A 764 38.12 -6.17 -9.57
C GLN A 764 37.31 -4.96 -9.12
N LEU A 765 37.95 -3.83 -8.85
CA LEU A 765 37.30 -2.62 -8.36
C LEU A 765 36.74 -1.80 -9.55
N ARG A 766 35.63 -2.25 -10.15
CA ARG A 766 34.68 -1.29 -10.74
C ARG A 766 34.42 -0.24 -9.65
N GLY A 767 34.75 1.03 -9.93
CA GLY A 767 34.74 2.12 -8.95
C GLY A 767 33.41 2.22 -8.18
N PRO A 768 33.42 2.79 -6.95
CA PRO A 768 32.16 3.06 -6.25
C PRO A 768 31.24 3.87 -7.16
N ARG A 769 29.93 3.60 -7.13
CA ARG A 769 28.95 4.43 -7.85
C ARG A 769 29.02 5.83 -7.22
N THR A 770 29.68 6.73 -7.94
CA THR A 770 29.54 8.17 -7.80
C THR A 770 28.09 8.56 -8.11
N TYR A 771 27.66 9.76 -7.74
CA TYR A 771 26.33 10.28 -8.12
C TYR A 771 26.17 10.55 -9.62
N ARG A 772 27.25 10.34 -10.38
CA ARG A 772 27.28 10.30 -11.85
C ARG A 772 26.23 9.37 -12.42
N ILE A 773 25.28 9.98 -13.10
CA ILE A 773 24.08 9.35 -13.65
C ILE A 773 24.42 8.20 -14.61
N SER A 774 25.45 8.34 -15.43
CA SER A 774 25.89 7.30 -16.39
C SER A 774 26.37 5.99 -15.73
N HIS A 775 26.71 6.03 -14.44
CA HIS A 775 27.17 4.85 -13.69
C HIS A 775 26.03 4.08 -13.01
N LEU A 776 24.83 4.66 -12.96
CA LEU A 776 23.67 4.11 -12.26
C LEU A 776 23.00 3.01 -13.09
N THR A 777 22.58 1.91 -12.47
CA THR A 777 22.01 0.76 -13.21
C THR A 777 20.82 1.12 -14.08
N ASN A 778 19.93 1.98 -13.58
CA ASN A 778 18.69 2.33 -14.27
C ASN A 778 18.94 3.19 -15.52
N TYR A 779 20.07 3.90 -15.54
CA TYR A 779 20.43 4.85 -16.59
C TYR A 779 21.52 4.31 -17.52
N LYS A 780 22.36 3.40 -17.01
CA LYS A 780 23.51 2.86 -17.72
C LYS A 780 23.13 2.22 -19.05
N ALA A 781 22.02 1.46 -19.09
CA ALA A 781 21.61 0.74 -20.29
C ALA A 781 21.47 1.67 -21.51
N PHE A 782 20.96 2.90 -21.30
CA PHE A 782 20.71 3.83 -22.40
C PHE A 782 21.69 5.01 -22.46
N LEU A 783 22.36 5.37 -21.37
CA LEU A 783 23.33 6.48 -21.37
C LEU A 783 24.76 6.04 -21.70
N SER A 784 25.06 4.73 -21.75
CA SER A 784 26.44 4.25 -21.98
C SER A 784 26.75 3.88 -23.43
N THR A 785 25.74 3.65 -24.28
CA THR A 785 25.93 3.25 -25.68
C THR A 785 25.00 4.03 -26.62
N GLY A 786 25.33 4.05 -27.92
CA GLY A 786 24.50 4.63 -28.97
C GLY A 786 24.49 6.17 -29.06
N ALA A 787 23.53 6.71 -29.80
CA ALA A 787 23.28 8.15 -29.94
C ALA A 787 22.84 8.79 -28.63
N ALA A 788 22.09 8.08 -27.80
CA ALA A 788 21.70 8.57 -26.48
C ALA A 788 22.92 8.86 -25.58
N ALA A 789 23.95 8.00 -25.61
CA ALA A 789 25.21 8.25 -24.92
C ALA A 789 25.98 9.46 -25.48
N ARG A 790 26.00 9.61 -26.82
CA ARG A 790 26.60 10.80 -27.46
C ARG A 790 25.88 12.08 -27.03
N LEU A 791 24.55 12.08 -27.04
CA LEU A 791 23.74 13.20 -26.57
C LEU A 791 24.00 13.52 -25.11
N TRP A 792 24.04 12.50 -24.26
CA TRP A 792 24.35 12.68 -22.86
C TRP A 792 25.74 13.27 -22.64
N SER A 793 26.73 12.84 -23.44
CA SER A 793 28.08 13.40 -23.38
C SER A 793 28.12 14.89 -23.79
N LEU A 794 27.29 15.30 -24.76
CA LEU A 794 27.13 16.71 -25.14
C LEU A 794 26.52 17.54 -24.01
N VAL A 795 25.54 16.99 -23.30
CA VAL A 795 24.86 17.66 -22.17
C VAL A 795 25.80 17.82 -20.97
N GLN A 796 26.65 16.83 -20.70
CA GLN A 796 27.66 16.93 -19.65
C GLN A 796 28.81 17.90 -20.01
N GLY A 797 29.08 18.07 -21.31
CA GLY A 797 30.15 18.93 -21.84
C GLY A 797 31.56 18.33 -21.71
N ASP A 798 32.51 18.84 -22.48
CA ASP A 798 33.94 18.42 -22.46
C ASP A 798 34.67 18.76 -21.16
N LYS A 799 34.09 19.62 -20.33
CA LYS A 799 34.60 19.91 -18.99
C LYS A 799 34.27 18.74 -18.08
N ARG A 800 35.06 17.68 -18.21
CA ARG A 800 35.13 16.59 -17.24
C ARG A 800 35.22 17.22 -15.86
N PHE A 801 34.17 16.98 -15.08
CA PHE A 801 34.05 17.11 -13.64
C PHE A 801 35.37 17.42 -12.96
N THR A 802 35.45 18.59 -12.33
CA THR A 802 36.53 18.94 -11.41
C THR A 802 36.47 17.99 -10.21
N ARG A 803 37.00 16.78 -10.36
CA ARG A 803 37.91 16.28 -9.34
C ARG A 803 38.96 17.38 -9.32
N LEU A 804 38.92 18.29 -8.33
CA LEU A 804 39.75 19.49 -8.29
C LEU A 804 41.15 19.14 -8.81
N HIS A 805 41.44 19.46 -10.08
CA HIS A 805 42.63 18.94 -10.77
C HIS A 805 43.90 19.55 -10.14
N GLU A 806 43.73 20.57 -9.30
CA GLU A 806 44.74 21.15 -8.42
C GLU A 806 45.26 20.20 -7.33
N PHE A 807 44.52 19.15 -6.97
CA PHE A 807 44.98 18.21 -5.94
C PHE A 807 46.16 17.34 -6.40
N GLU A 808 46.25 17.04 -7.69
CA GLU A 808 47.39 16.29 -8.25
C GLU A 808 48.66 17.16 -8.29
N LYS A 809 48.52 18.49 -8.41
CA LYS A 809 49.64 19.42 -8.28
C LYS A 809 50.10 19.57 -6.83
N HIS A 810 49.19 19.61 -5.86
CA HIS A 810 49.57 19.70 -4.44
C HIS A 810 50.11 18.40 -3.85
N ALA A 811 49.63 17.23 -4.29
CA ALA A 811 50.17 15.95 -3.84
C ALA A 811 51.59 15.69 -4.39
N ASN A 812 51.92 16.20 -5.57
CA ASN A 812 53.26 16.09 -6.16
C ASN A 812 54.21 17.23 -5.76
N ALA A 813 53.69 18.36 -5.26
CA ALA A 813 54.50 19.49 -4.79
C ALA A 813 54.92 19.36 -3.30
N GLY A 814 54.35 18.41 -2.55
CA GLY A 814 54.64 18.20 -1.13
C GLY A 814 55.72 17.15 -0.83
N THR A 815 56.41 16.61 -1.83
CA THR A 815 57.45 15.56 -1.65
C THR A 815 58.85 15.99 -2.08
N SER A 816 59.10 17.27 -2.31
CA SER A 816 60.44 17.80 -2.51
C SER A 816 60.80 18.75 -1.38
N ASP A 817 61.88 18.42 -0.69
CA ASP A 817 62.56 19.18 0.35
C ASP A 817 61.99 19.03 1.77
N GLU A 818 62.36 17.93 2.43
CA GLU A 818 63.15 17.99 3.67
C GLU A 818 63.69 16.60 4.04
N ASP A 819 64.97 16.61 4.46
CA ASP A 819 65.79 15.55 5.05
C ASP A 819 66.46 14.50 4.14
N GLY A 820 67.74 14.75 3.90
CA GLY A 820 68.69 13.82 3.31
C GLY A 820 69.01 12.63 4.22
N GLY A 821 69.30 11.49 3.58
CA GLY A 821 69.84 10.32 4.26
C GLY A 821 69.88 9.08 3.38
N ALA A 822 71.10 8.72 2.97
CA ALA A 822 71.54 7.41 2.48
C ALA A 822 71.01 6.91 1.11
N ALA A 823 71.91 6.98 0.13
CA ALA A 823 71.85 6.26 -1.12
C ALA A 823 71.84 4.73 -0.93
N ILE A 824 70.95 4.04 -1.65
CA ILE A 824 71.04 2.61 -1.96
C ILE A 824 70.74 2.47 -3.47
N PRO A 825 71.55 1.73 -4.25
CA PRO A 825 71.59 1.87 -5.70
C PRO A 825 70.48 1.10 -6.43
N ALA A 826 70.14 1.63 -7.60
CA ALA A 826 69.25 1.07 -8.58
C ALA A 826 69.74 -0.27 -9.14
N HIS A 827 68.80 -1.19 -9.38
CA HIS A 827 68.97 -2.29 -10.34
C HIS A 827 67.66 -2.56 -11.11
N GLN A 828 67.77 -2.38 -12.43
CA GLN A 828 67.21 -3.17 -13.53
C GLN A 828 65.69 -3.45 -13.63
N ALA A 829 65.09 -2.76 -14.61
CA ALA A 829 64.46 -3.30 -15.83
C ALA A 829 63.52 -4.52 -15.74
N TYR A 830 62.30 -4.38 -16.30
CA TYR A 830 61.88 -5.16 -17.47
C TYR A 830 60.66 -4.50 -18.15
N SER A 831 60.83 -4.11 -19.41
CA SER A 831 59.74 -3.86 -20.35
C SER A 831 59.31 -5.19 -20.96
N MET A 832 58.02 -5.47 -21.03
CA MET A 832 57.47 -6.39 -22.03
C MET A 832 56.11 -5.92 -22.53
N THR A 833 56.14 -5.42 -23.76
CA THR A 833 55.10 -5.56 -24.79
C THR A 833 54.68 -7.03 -24.96
N GLN A 834 53.39 -7.30 -25.15
CA GLN A 834 52.98 -8.34 -26.10
C GLN A 834 51.56 -8.14 -26.67
N GLN A 835 51.51 -8.37 -27.97
CA GLN A 835 50.38 -8.35 -28.89
C GLN A 835 49.43 -9.54 -28.70
N ALA A 836 48.25 -9.37 -29.29
CA ALA A 836 47.27 -10.41 -29.61
C ALA A 836 47.82 -11.58 -30.44
N VAL A 837 47.43 -12.81 -30.10
CA VAL A 837 47.04 -13.92 -31.01
C VAL A 837 46.06 -14.82 -30.23
N GLY A 838 45.02 -15.31 -30.91
CA GLY A 838 43.92 -16.06 -30.28
C GLY A 838 44.02 -17.58 -30.28
N GLY A 839 42.85 -18.20 -30.12
CA GLY A 839 42.57 -19.62 -30.37
C GLY A 839 42.68 -20.54 -29.14
N GLY A 840 41.62 -21.31 -28.86
CA GLY A 840 41.73 -22.53 -28.05
C GLY A 840 40.57 -22.83 -27.11
N ALA A 841 39.80 -23.85 -27.45
CA ALA A 841 38.67 -24.40 -26.71
C ALA A 841 39.04 -25.28 -25.50
N ARG A 842 37.99 -25.63 -24.71
CA ARG A 842 37.88 -26.61 -23.60
C ARG A 842 38.34 -26.05 -22.24
N ARG A 843 37.57 -26.16 -21.15
CA ARG A 843 36.53 -27.13 -20.76
C ARG A 843 35.48 -26.44 -19.89
#